data_AF-A0AAD6PAL7-F1
#
_entry.id   AF-A0AAD6PAL7-F1
#
_cell.length_a   1.000
_cell.length_b   1.000
_cell.length_c   1.000
_cell.angle_alpha   90.00
_cell.angle_beta   90.00
_cell.angle_gamma   90.00
#
_symmetry.space_group_name_H-M   'P 1'
#
loop_
_entity.id
_entity.type
_entity.pdbx_description
1 polymer ?
#
loop_
_entity_poly.entity_id
_entity_poly.type
_entity_poly.pdbx_seq_one_letter_code
_entity_poly.pdbx_strand_id
1 'polypeptide(L)'
;MMQLAADMQRFSRPERRINGPTITHLWSMLKLLDVLVQLDHLKNAKASIPNDFSWYKRTFSQVSVQWQDIDSMREELDDLQIFLSTRWAILLNLHVEMFRVNNVEDILQVLIVFAVESLELDFALLFPERHILLRVLPVLVVLATSSEKDSESLYKRNDPVIPAFPDLHLSPAAILKELSTLVCVIFKALTYLTYQRHYLIINHIGTIRAEHDDFTIRFASSLNQLLLLKSIDGADVDWCKEVKGNMYDMVVEGVPALKQMDCTDLGTIEAIPSESNGSAESLFDYEKVVRYNYSAEERKALVELVSYIKSVGSLMHRCDTLVVDALWETIHAEVQDFVQNTLATMLRTTFRKKKDQSRILSDMRTLSADWMANTSKPESDLQSHGGDESKGNFFYPRPVAPTATQVHCLQFLIYEVVSGGNHRKPGGLFGNSGSEIPVSDLKQLESFFYKLSFFLHILDYSATVATLTDLGFLWFREFYLESSRVIQFPIECSLPWMLVDHVLESQNAGLLESVLMPFDIYNDSAQQALAALRQRFLYDEIEAEVDHCFDLFVSKLSEIIFTFYKSWAASELLDPSFLFALDNGEKYYVQPMRFTALFKMTRVKLLGRNIDLRSLISERMNKVFRDNIEFLFDRFESQDLCAVVELEKLLEILKHAHGLLSKDLSIDSFSLILNEMQENLSLVSFSSRLATQIWSEMQSDFLPNFVLCNTTQRFVRSSRVPLVPVQKPSVPHAKDNFYCGTQELNSAHQSFARLHSGFFGIPHMFSVVRLLGSRSLPWLIRALLDHISNKVTTLEPMTTGLQAALPKSIGLLPFDDGVTGCMRVVKENLNWGTKSELKAKVLRGIKEIGSVLYWMGLLDIVLNKKAQLFEYFVEPWGTFRSIGIAGREVDTMHFMQTAPWLGLFPGADGQILHTQDGGDSPVVNLFKSATAAIVSNPGCPNPTSFYTMSKQAEAADLLYKANMNAGSVLEYALAFTSAALDKYCNKWSAAPKTGFIDITTSKDFYRIYSGLQIGHLEDSVQVSSNNFEILGDSVAWGGCTIIYLLGQQMHFELFDFSYQVLNVAEVEAGLLSQSHKNPHVAQVLKIYVYT
;
A
#
# COMPACT_ATOMS: atom_id res chain seq x y z
N MET A 1 -44.05 1.76 34.65
CA MET A 1 -45.29 1.17 34.08
C MET A 1 -46.54 1.86 34.62
N MET A 2 -46.86 1.78 35.91
CA MET A 2 -48.05 2.43 36.51
C MET A 2 -48.14 3.95 36.24
N GLN A 3 -47.02 4.67 36.29
CA GLN A 3 -47.01 6.11 36.00
C GLN A 3 -47.30 6.44 34.53
N LEU A 4 -46.72 5.69 33.59
CA LEU A 4 -47.04 5.82 32.16
C LEU A 4 -48.53 5.54 31.90
N ALA A 5 -49.04 4.49 32.55
CA ALA A 5 -50.45 4.13 32.48
C ALA A 5 -51.37 5.25 32.98
N ALA A 6 -51.04 5.83 34.13
CA ALA A 6 -51.76 6.95 34.72
C ALA A 6 -51.66 8.23 33.87
N ASP A 7 -50.50 8.51 33.27
CA ASP A 7 -50.31 9.67 32.41
C ASP A 7 -51.06 9.53 31.09
N MET A 8 -51.04 8.35 30.45
CA MET A 8 -51.90 8.03 29.30
C MET A 8 -53.39 8.22 29.65
N GLN A 9 -53.83 7.76 30.82
CA GLN A 9 -55.19 8.00 31.29
C GLN A 9 -55.53 9.48 31.43
N ARG A 10 -54.59 10.30 31.94
CA ARG A 10 -54.81 11.74 32.15
C ARG A 10 -55.16 12.45 30.84
N PHE A 11 -54.59 12.00 29.71
CA PHE A 11 -54.91 12.54 28.39
C PHE A 11 -56.23 12.01 27.81
N SER A 12 -56.72 10.87 28.28
CA SER A 12 -58.02 10.31 27.88
C SER A 12 -59.23 10.86 28.65
N ARG A 13 -59.02 11.67 29.72
CA ARG A 13 -60.13 12.19 30.56
C ARG A 13 -61.01 13.21 29.80
N PRO A 14 -62.35 13.09 29.85
CA PRO A 14 -63.27 13.99 29.14
C PRO A 14 -63.06 15.49 29.45
N GLU A 15 -62.74 15.82 30.70
CA GLU A 15 -62.51 17.19 31.20
C GLU A 15 -61.22 17.83 30.68
N ARG A 16 -60.25 17.02 30.20
CA ARG A 16 -58.98 17.46 29.62
C ARG A 16 -58.91 17.31 28.10
N ARG A 17 -60.00 16.91 27.44
CA ARG A 17 -60.06 16.83 25.97
C ARG A 17 -59.78 18.18 25.27
N ILE A 18 -59.96 19.29 25.99
CA ILE A 18 -59.65 20.65 25.49
C ILE A 18 -58.14 20.92 25.44
N ASN A 19 -57.30 20.22 26.24
CA ASN A 19 -55.83 20.34 26.27
C ASN A 19 -55.17 18.98 25.96
N GLY A 20 -55.36 18.52 24.73
CA GLY A 20 -54.84 17.24 24.23
C GLY A 20 -53.32 17.05 24.34
N PRO A 21 -52.81 15.81 24.17
CA PRO A 21 -51.37 15.58 24.08
C PRO A 21 -50.81 16.34 22.88
N THR A 22 -49.75 17.12 23.11
CA THR A 22 -49.00 17.73 22.00
C THR A 22 -48.22 16.67 21.23
N ILE A 23 -47.77 16.97 20.02
CA ILE A 23 -46.86 16.10 19.25
C ILE A 23 -45.65 15.68 20.09
N THR A 24 -45.08 16.61 20.85
CA THR A 24 -43.95 16.34 21.75
C THR A 24 -44.31 15.32 22.82
N HIS A 25 -45.53 15.37 23.37
CA HIS A 25 -46.02 14.34 24.29
C HIS A 25 -46.17 12.98 23.59
N LEU A 26 -46.73 12.95 22.36
CA LEU A 26 -46.86 11.71 21.58
C LEU A 26 -45.48 11.08 21.34
N TRP A 27 -44.51 11.83 20.82
CA TRP A 27 -43.13 11.36 20.65
C TRP A 27 -42.48 10.91 21.96
N SER A 28 -42.74 11.61 23.07
CA SER A 28 -42.21 11.21 24.39
C SER A 28 -42.80 9.89 24.87
N MET A 29 -44.10 9.66 24.65
CA MET A 29 -44.75 8.38 24.95
C MET A 29 -44.19 7.24 24.07
N LEU A 30 -44.01 7.49 22.77
CA LEU A 30 -43.42 6.52 21.84
C LEU A 30 -41.99 6.17 22.22
N LYS A 31 -41.15 7.17 22.51
CA LYS A 31 -39.76 6.96 22.98
C LYS A 31 -39.73 6.15 24.28
N LEU A 32 -40.62 6.43 25.22
CA LEU A 32 -40.67 5.67 26.47
C LEU A 32 -41.13 4.22 26.24
N LEU A 33 -42.13 3.99 25.39
CA LEU A 33 -42.55 2.65 24.99
C LEU A 33 -41.41 1.89 24.31
N ASP A 34 -40.67 2.55 23.42
CA ASP A 34 -39.51 1.96 22.74
C ASP A 34 -38.45 1.50 23.73
N VAL A 35 -38.10 2.33 24.72
CA VAL A 35 -37.17 1.97 25.78
C VAL A 35 -37.67 0.74 26.56
N LEU A 36 -38.98 0.64 26.86
CA LEU A 36 -39.52 -0.53 27.54
C LEU A 36 -39.41 -1.80 26.68
N VAL A 37 -39.66 -1.69 25.37
CA VAL A 37 -39.50 -2.81 24.42
C VAL A 37 -38.03 -3.26 24.35
N GLN A 38 -37.10 -2.32 24.21
CA GLN A 38 -35.67 -2.60 24.17
C GLN A 38 -35.18 -3.24 25.46
N LEU A 39 -35.58 -2.72 26.63
CA LEU A 39 -35.19 -3.27 27.93
C LEU A 39 -35.69 -4.71 28.12
N ASP A 40 -36.93 -4.99 27.75
CA ASP A 40 -37.50 -6.34 27.89
C ASP A 40 -36.83 -7.32 26.92
N HIS A 41 -36.56 -6.88 25.69
CA HIS A 41 -35.84 -7.68 24.69
C HIS A 41 -34.39 -7.96 25.12
N LEU A 42 -33.66 -6.94 25.59
CA LEU A 42 -32.29 -7.08 26.12
C LEU A 42 -32.25 -8.02 27.32
N LYS A 43 -33.20 -7.89 28.25
CA LYS A 43 -33.35 -8.79 29.39
C LYS A 43 -33.53 -10.24 28.94
N ASN A 44 -34.36 -10.48 27.91
CA ASN A 44 -34.60 -11.83 27.40
C ASN A 44 -33.38 -12.38 26.63
N ALA A 45 -32.61 -11.52 25.96
CA ALA A 45 -31.45 -11.89 25.16
C ALA A 45 -30.18 -12.15 25.99
N LYS A 46 -29.96 -11.44 27.10
CA LYS A 46 -28.77 -11.60 27.95
C LYS A 46 -28.93 -12.68 29.01
N ALA A 47 -28.40 -13.87 28.74
CA ALA A 47 -28.36 -14.97 29.69
C ALA A 47 -27.42 -14.73 30.89
N SER A 48 -26.40 -13.89 30.75
CA SER A 48 -25.47 -13.48 31.83
C SER A 48 -26.20 -12.89 33.04
N ILE A 49 -27.21 -12.05 32.83
CA ILE A 49 -27.95 -11.41 33.94
C ILE A 49 -28.60 -12.45 34.89
N PRO A 50 -29.45 -13.39 34.42
CA PRO A 50 -30.01 -14.42 35.31
C PRO A 50 -28.95 -15.39 35.85
N ASN A 51 -27.85 -15.64 35.13
CA ASN A 51 -26.76 -16.49 35.59
C ASN A 51 -25.99 -15.87 36.77
N ASP A 52 -25.59 -14.60 36.64
CA ASP A 52 -24.90 -13.84 37.69
C ASP A 52 -25.79 -13.67 38.90
N PHE A 53 -27.07 -13.35 38.68
CA PHE A 53 -28.05 -13.28 39.76
C PHE A 53 -28.21 -14.63 40.48
N SER A 54 -28.26 -15.74 39.73
CA SER A 54 -28.34 -17.08 40.32
C SER A 54 -27.09 -17.45 41.11
N TRP A 55 -25.92 -16.95 40.72
CA TRP A 55 -24.67 -17.12 41.47
C TRP A 55 -24.67 -16.26 42.74
N TYR A 56 -25.08 -14.99 42.63
CA TYR A 56 -25.26 -14.09 43.77
C TYR A 56 -26.23 -14.67 44.79
N LYS A 57 -27.43 -15.12 44.37
CA LYS A 57 -28.45 -15.68 45.25
C LYS A 57 -27.98 -16.93 46.00
N ARG A 58 -27.21 -17.81 45.34
CA ARG A 58 -26.58 -18.98 45.96
C ARG A 58 -25.56 -18.57 47.03
N THR A 59 -24.72 -17.60 46.72
CA THR A 59 -23.70 -17.09 47.65
C THR A 59 -24.33 -16.35 48.83
N PHE A 60 -25.33 -15.50 48.56
CA PHE A 60 -26.12 -14.83 49.59
C PHE A 60 -26.76 -15.83 50.55
N SER A 61 -27.34 -16.92 50.04
CA SER A 61 -27.94 -17.96 50.87
C SER A 61 -26.94 -18.66 51.81
N GLN A 62 -25.65 -18.70 51.44
CA GLN A 62 -24.58 -19.29 52.25
C GLN A 62 -24.05 -18.33 53.33
N VAL A 63 -24.01 -17.03 53.06
CA VAL A 63 -23.34 -16.03 53.93
C VAL A 63 -24.33 -15.25 54.81
N SER A 64 -25.60 -15.13 54.39
CA SER A 64 -26.61 -14.29 55.04
C SER A 64 -27.14 -14.79 56.37
N VAL A 65 -26.79 -16.01 56.82
CA VAL A 65 -27.34 -16.68 58.02
C VAL A 65 -27.24 -15.84 59.31
N GLN A 66 -26.32 -14.86 59.37
CA GLN A 66 -26.09 -14.01 60.55
C GLN A 66 -26.68 -12.60 60.44
N TRP A 67 -27.40 -12.27 59.37
CA TRP A 67 -27.85 -10.90 59.10
C TRP A 67 -29.24 -10.62 59.71
N GLN A 68 -29.50 -9.39 60.12
CA GLN A 68 -30.85 -8.93 60.48
C GLN A 68 -31.57 -8.53 59.16
N ASP A 69 -32.83 -8.94 58.97
CA ASP A 69 -33.66 -8.77 57.75
C ASP A 69 -33.51 -9.81 56.61
N ILE A 70 -33.10 -11.05 56.92
CA ILE A 70 -32.95 -12.14 55.92
C ILE A 70 -34.26 -12.47 55.18
N ASP A 71 -35.39 -12.53 55.89
CA ASP A 71 -36.65 -13.01 55.30
C ASP A 71 -37.21 -12.03 54.26
N SER A 72 -37.15 -10.72 54.54
CA SER A 72 -37.55 -9.68 53.58
C SER A 72 -36.64 -9.66 52.35
N MET A 73 -35.31 -9.78 52.54
CA MET A 73 -34.37 -9.85 51.42
C MET A 73 -34.57 -11.12 50.58
N ARG A 74 -34.94 -12.25 51.19
CA ARG A 74 -35.26 -13.48 50.46
C ARG A 74 -36.48 -13.33 49.58
N GLU A 75 -37.53 -12.69 50.08
CA GLU A 75 -38.75 -12.39 49.31
C GLU A 75 -38.43 -11.53 48.09
N GLU A 76 -37.65 -10.45 48.25
CA GLU A 76 -37.21 -9.61 47.12
C GLU A 76 -36.36 -10.38 46.09
N LEU A 77 -35.50 -11.31 46.55
CA LEU A 77 -34.70 -12.16 45.67
C LEU A 77 -35.53 -13.25 44.95
N ASP A 78 -36.65 -13.67 45.52
CA ASP A 78 -37.60 -14.57 44.87
C ASP A 78 -38.38 -13.82 43.78
N ASP A 79 -38.88 -12.63 44.08
CA ASP A 79 -39.57 -11.76 43.12
C ASP A 79 -38.67 -11.39 41.94
N LEU A 80 -37.40 -11.04 42.20
CA LEU A 80 -36.44 -10.74 41.16
C LEU A 80 -36.12 -11.97 40.29
N GLN A 81 -36.10 -13.18 40.86
CA GLN A 81 -35.94 -14.41 40.09
C GLN A 81 -37.12 -14.65 39.15
N ILE A 82 -38.34 -14.44 39.64
CA ILE A 82 -39.56 -14.56 38.82
C ILE A 82 -39.50 -13.54 37.69
N PHE A 83 -39.13 -12.29 37.96
CA PHE A 83 -38.98 -11.26 36.94
C PHE A 83 -37.97 -11.65 35.87
N LEU A 84 -36.76 -12.06 36.26
CA LEU A 84 -35.68 -12.43 35.33
C LEU A 84 -36.01 -13.67 34.49
N SER A 85 -36.72 -14.66 35.07
CA SER A 85 -37.12 -15.89 34.36
C SER A 85 -38.33 -15.71 33.44
N THR A 86 -39.19 -14.72 33.70
CA THR A 86 -40.40 -14.51 32.92
C THR A 86 -40.08 -13.75 31.63
N ARG A 87 -40.32 -14.37 30.47
CA ARG A 87 -40.13 -13.70 29.16
C ARG A 87 -41.18 -12.62 28.95
N TRP A 88 -40.79 -11.48 28.39
CA TRP A 88 -41.65 -10.30 28.15
C TRP A 88 -42.36 -9.75 29.41
N ALA A 89 -41.72 -9.88 30.57
CA ALA A 89 -42.31 -9.49 31.85
C ALA A 89 -42.66 -8.00 31.94
N ILE A 90 -41.88 -7.11 31.32
CA ILE A 90 -42.13 -5.67 31.36
C ILE A 90 -43.38 -5.35 30.52
N LEU A 91 -43.46 -5.85 29.29
CA LEU A 91 -44.60 -5.59 28.40
C LEU A 91 -45.89 -6.23 28.91
N LEU A 92 -45.82 -7.45 29.46
CA LEU A 92 -46.99 -8.11 30.07
C LEU A 92 -47.52 -7.36 31.28
N ASN A 93 -46.64 -6.88 32.17
CA ASN A 93 -47.05 -6.06 33.31
C ASN A 93 -47.61 -4.71 32.86
N LEU A 94 -47.03 -4.09 31.82
CA LEU A 94 -47.58 -2.88 31.22
C LEU A 94 -49.00 -3.13 30.69
N HIS A 95 -49.22 -4.22 29.97
CA HIS A 95 -50.53 -4.62 29.47
C HIS A 95 -51.55 -4.75 30.62
N VAL A 96 -51.20 -5.46 31.71
CA VAL A 96 -52.08 -5.58 32.89
C VAL A 96 -52.42 -4.21 33.50
N GLU A 97 -51.42 -3.34 33.68
CA GLU A 97 -51.66 -1.99 34.20
C GLU A 97 -52.51 -1.14 33.25
N MET A 98 -52.42 -1.35 31.94
CA MET A 98 -53.24 -0.62 30.97
C MET A 98 -54.70 -1.08 30.98
N PHE A 99 -54.95 -2.37 31.18
CA PHE A 99 -56.31 -2.90 31.36
C PHE A 99 -56.99 -2.42 32.65
N ARG A 100 -56.23 -2.09 33.69
CA ARG A 100 -56.78 -1.53 34.95
C ARG A 100 -57.31 -0.10 34.80
N VAL A 101 -56.98 0.56 33.69
CA VAL A 101 -57.15 1.99 33.50
C VAL A 101 -58.16 2.25 32.38
N ASN A 102 -59.33 2.81 32.73
CA ASN A 102 -60.39 3.08 31.76
C ASN A 102 -59.98 4.14 30.71
N ASN A 103 -60.47 3.97 29.48
CA ASN A 103 -60.32 4.89 28.33
C ASN A 103 -58.90 5.03 27.74
N VAL A 104 -57.98 4.11 28.02
CA VAL A 104 -56.61 4.14 27.45
C VAL A 104 -56.61 3.80 25.95
N GLU A 105 -57.58 3.02 25.48
CA GLU A 105 -57.76 2.68 24.06
C GLU A 105 -57.80 3.94 23.16
N ASP A 106 -58.37 5.05 23.67
CA ASP A 106 -58.44 6.32 22.94
C ASP A 106 -57.05 6.89 22.60
N ILE A 107 -56.11 6.88 23.57
CA ILE A 107 -54.77 7.42 23.36
C ILE A 107 -53.88 6.44 22.58
N LEU A 108 -54.08 5.13 22.75
CA LEU A 108 -53.40 4.11 21.96
C LEU A 108 -53.75 4.24 20.48
N GLN A 109 -55.02 4.45 20.14
CA GLN A 109 -55.44 4.66 18.76
C GLN A 109 -54.79 5.92 18.15
N VAL A 110 -54.70 7.02 18.91
CA VAL A 110 -54.02 8.25 18.46
C VAL A 110 -52.54 7.99 18.19
N LEU A 111 -51.85 7.23 19.05
CA LEU A 111 -50.45 6.86 18.86
C LEU A 111 -50.24 5.95 17.65
N ILE A 112 -51.14 4.99 17.40
CA ILE A 112 -51.11 4.13 16.21
C ILE A 112 -51.25 4.97 14.95
N VAL A 113 -52.26 5.83 14.88
CA VAL A 113 -52.49 6.69 13.71
C VAL A 113 -51.29 7.61 13.49
N PHE A 114 -50.78 8.25 14.55
CA PHE A 114 -49.61 9.11 14.48
C PHE A 114 -48.37 8.36 13.94
N ALA A 115 -48.10 7.15 14.43
CA ALA A 115 -46.96 6.35 14.00
C ALA A 115 -47.09 5.90 12.53
N VAL A 116 -48.29 5.47 12.11
CA VAL A 116 -48.54 5.07 10.72
C VAL A 116 -48.41 6.26 9.78
N GLU A 117 -49.03 7.39 10.09
CA GLU A 117 -48.92 8.61 9.28
C GLU A 117 -47.46 9.09 9.17
N SER A 118 -46.72 9.05 10.28
CA SER A 118 -45.30 9.43 10.30
C SER A 118 -44.43 8.53 9.42
N LEU A 119 -44.78 7.24 9.29
CA LEU A 119 -44.09 6.27 8.43
C LEU A 119 -44.54 6.32 6.96
N GLU A 120 -45.78 6.70 6.69
CA GLU A 120 -46.32 6.82 5.33
C GLU A 120 -45.87 8.10 4.62
N LEU A 121 -45.84 9.20 5.37
CA LEU A 121 -45.45 10.52 4.88
C LEU A 121 -43.94 10.78 5.05
N ASP A 122 -43.20 9.78 5.52
CA ASP A 122 -41.75 9.77 5.75
C ASP A 122 -41.24 10.94 6.62
N PHE A 123 -42.01 11.31 7.65
CA PHE A 123 -41.70 12.40 8.57
C PHE A 123 -40.60 12.10 9.58
N ALA A 124 -40.27 10.82 9.78
CA ALA A 124 -39.11 10.45 10.59
C ALA A 124 -37.83 10.68 9.77
N LEU A 125 -37.15 11.79 10.03
CA LEU A 125 -35.97 12.22 9.27
C LEU A 125 -34.73 11.42 9.66
N LEU A 126 -34.58 11.17 10.95
CA LEU A 126 -33.46 10.41 11.48
C LEU A 126 -33.81 8.91 11.53
N PHE A 127 -32.84 8.04 11.26
CA PHE A 127 -33.02 6.59 11.37
C PHE A 127 -33.51 6.13 12.75
N PRO A 128 -32.97 6.64 13.88
CA PRO A 128 -33.46 6.25 15.19
C PRO A 128 -34.96 6.54 15.37
N GLU A 129 -35.47 7.63 14.82
CA GLU A 129 -36.89 7.99 14.89
C GLU A 129 -37.73 7.01 14.09
N ARG A 130 -37.30 6.65 12.87
CA ARG A 130 -37.98 5.64 12.05
C ARG A 130 -37.98 4.28 12.74
N HIS A 131 -36.86 3.87 13.33
CA HIS A 131 -36.77 2.60 14.05
C HIS A 131 -37.65 2.57 15.31
N ILE A 132 -37.74 3.68 16.06
CA ILE A 132 -38.67 3.81 17.20
C ILE A 132 -40.10 3.51 16.76
N LEU A 133 -40.55 4.15 15.68
CA LEU A 133 -41.91 3.95 15.17
C LEU A 133 -42.14 2.49 14.78
N LEU A 134 -41.22 1.87 14.07
CA LEU A 134 -41.36 0.50 13.61
C LEU A 134 -41.28 -0.55 14.74
N ARG A 135 -40.52 -0.29 15.82
CA ARG A 135 -40.45 -1.19 17.00
C ARG A 135 -41.67 -1.08 17.90
N VAL A 136 -42.20 0.13 18.07
CA VAL A 136 -43.32 0.41 19.00
C VAL A 136 -44.68 0.09 18.37
N LEU A 137 -44.84 0.28 17.06
CA LEU A 137 -46.10 0.07 16.37
C LEU A 137 -46.71 -1.33 16.57
N PRO A 138 -45.95 -2.45 16.50
CA PRO A 138 -46.45 -3.78 16.86
C PRO A 138 -47.01 -3.87 18.28
N VAL A 139 -46.34 -3.25 19.25
CA VAL A 139 -46.71 -3.28 20.66
C VAL A 139 -47.96 -2.45 20.91
N LEU A 140 -48.08 -1.29 20.26
CA LEU A 140 -49.30 -0.49 20.31
C LEU A 140 -50.52 -1.25 19.78
N VAL A 141 -50.37 -1.98 18.68
CA VAL A 141 -51.44 -2.82 18.11
C VAL A 141 -51.85 -3.89 19.12
N VAL A 142 -50.89 -4.61 19.71
CA VAL A 142 -51.19 -5.63 20.74
C VAL A 142 -51.90 -5.02 21.95
N LEU A 143 -51.45 -3.87 22.44
CA LEU A 143 -52.05 -3.18 23.57
C LEU A 143 -53.47 -2.65 23.28
N ALA A 144 -53.78 -2.33 22.02
CA ALA A 144 -55.07 -1.78 21.60
C ALA A 144 -56.11 -2.86 21.24
N THR A 145 -55.68 -4.05 20.80
CA THR A 145 -56.60 -5.13 20.41
C THR A 145 -57.10 -5.92 21.62
N SER A 146 -58.35 -5.67 22.04
CA SER A 146 -59.06 -6.47 23.07
C SER A 146 -60.03 -7.51 22.48
N SER A 147 -60.25 -7.55 21.15
CA SER A 147 -61.25 -8.42 20.47
C SER A 147 -60.91 -8.76 19.01
N GLU A 148 -61.34 -9.95 18.56
CA GLU A 148 -60.96 -10.72 17.35
C GLU A 148 -61.25 -10.08 15.96
N LYS A 149 -61.96 -8.95 15.85
CA LYS A 149 -62.58 -8.54 14.55
C LYS A 149 -62.02 -7.31 13.82
N ASP A 150 -61.22 -6.45 14.44
CA ASP A 150 -60.79 -5.18 13.82
C ASP A 150 -59.31 -5.14 13.38
N SER A 151 -58.55 -6.22 13.59
CA SER A 151 -57.10 -6.26 13.37
C SER A 151 -56.66 -6.46 11.90
N GLU A 152 -57.58 -6.81 10.99
CA GLU A 152 -57.23 -7.25 9.62
C GLU A 152 -56.78 -6.12 8.68
N SER A 153 -57.04 -4.85 8.98
CA SER A 153 -56.83 -3.74 8.03
C SER A 153 -55.57 -2.88 8.26
N LEU A 154 -54.92 -3.00 9.42
CA LEU A 154 -53.96 -1.99 9.90
C LEU A 154 -52.48 -2.29 9.61
N TYR A 155 -52.11 -3.51 9.21
CA TYR A 155 -50.70 -3.87 8.95
C TYR A 155 -50.51 -4.53 7.59
N LYS A 156 -49.95 -3.79 6.62
CA LYS A 156 -49.56 -4.29 5.30
C LYS A 156 -48.05 -4.18 4.99
N ARG A 157 -47.25 -3.60 5.89
CA ARG A 157 -45.79 -3.44 5.69
C ARG A 157 -45.02 -4.60 6.32
N ASN A 158 -44.24 -5.28 5.48
CA ASN A 158 -43.36 -6.39 5.85
C ASN A 158 -41.90 -5.88 5.84
N ASP A 159 -41.51 -5.13 6.86
CA ASP A 159 -40.08 -4.87 7.11
C ASP A 159 -39.52 -6.05 7.91
N PRO A 160 -38.55 -6.81 7.37
CA PRO A 160 -38.26 -8.15 7.90
C PRO A 160 -37.60 -8.11 9.29
N VAL A 161 -36.63 -7.21 9.51
CA VAL A 161 -35.84 -7.13 10.74
C VAL A 161 -35.31 -5.71 10.97
N ILE A 162 -35.33 -5.26 12.23
CA ILE A 162 -34.99 -3.89 12.64
C ILE A 162 -34.00 -3.96 13.81
N PRO A 163 -32.98 -3.09 13.89
CA PRO A 163 -32.11 -3.02 15.06
C PRO A 163 -32.93 -2.63 16.31
N ALA A 164 -32.86 -3.42 17.38
CA ALA A 164 -33.37 -3.03 18.71
C ALA A 164 -32.28 -2.43 19.58
N PHE A 165 -31.08 -2.98 19.50
CA PHE A 165 -29.82 -2.47 20.03
C PHE A 165 -28.76 -2.66 18.91
N PRO A 166 -27.59 -1.99 18.92
CA PRO A 166 -26.65 -1.97 17.78
C PRO A 166 -26.46 -3.30 17.04
N ASP A 167 -26.32 -4.39 17.79
CA ASP A 167 -26.10 -5.76 17.30
C ASP A 167 -27.22 -6.75 17.68
N LEU A 168 -28.25 -6.27 18.37
CA LEU A 168 -29.44 -7.04 18.74
C LEU A 168 -30.61 -6.64 17.87
N HIS A 169 -31.00 -7.54 16.98
CA HIS A 169 -32.11 -7.32 16.07
C HIS A 169 -33.45 -7.81 16.64
N LEU A 170 -34.52 -7.26 16.07
CA LEU A 170 -35.90 -7.53 16.44
C LEU A 170 -36.75 -7.56 15.18
N SER A 171 -37.55 -8.61 15.02
CA SER A 171 -38.53 -8.68 13.93
C SER A 171 -39.90 -8.24 14.46
N PRO A 172 -40.50 -7.17 13.91
CA PRO A 172 -41.87 -6.75 14.24
C PRO A 172 -42.88 -7.91 14.15
N ALA A 173 -42.69 -8.80 13.16
CA ALA A 173 -43.52 -9.99 12.98
C ALA A 173 -43.35 -11.01 14.13
N ALA A 174 -42.12 -11.19 14.62
CA ALA A 174 -41.85 -12.08 15.74
C ALA A 174 -42.47 -11.56 17.05
N ILE A 175 -42.42 -10.25 17.30
CA ILE A 175 -43.08 -9.63 18.45
C ILE A 175 -44.59 -9.89 18.42
N LEU A 176 -45.24 -9.65 17.28
CA LEU A 176 -46.68 -9.89 17.14
C LEU A 176 -47.04 -11.36 17.37
N LYS A 177 -46.22 -12.29 16.86
CA LYS A 177 -46.41 -13.73 17.02
C LYS A 177 -46.25 -14.19 18.47
N GLU A 178 -45.30 -13.62 19.21
CA GLU A 178 -45.03 -13.99 20.60
C GLU A 178 -46.00 -13.33 21.60
N LEU A 179 -46.40 -12.08 21.36
CA LEU A 179 -47.30 -11.34 22.24
C LEU A 179 -48.78 -11.60 21.95
N SER A 180 -49.15 -12.11 20.76
CA SER A 180 -50.53 -12.44 20.40
C SER A 180 -50.62 -13.71 19.55
N THR A 181 -51.24 -14.76 20.09
CA THR A 181 -51.54 -16.01 19.37
C THR A 181 -52.53 -15.83 18.20
N LEU A 182 -53.24 -14.70 18.14
CA LEU A 182 -54.34 -14.41 17.20
C LEU A 182 -53.88 -13.85 15.83
N VAL A 183 -52.65 -13.34 15.71
CA VAL A 183 -52.19 -12.59 14.51
C VAL A 183 -51.52 -13.48 13.44
N CYS A 184 -51.49 -14.81 13.67
CA CYS A 184 -50.80 -15.81 12.84
C CYS A 184 -51.18 -15.88 11.34
N VAL A 185 -52.22 -15.18 10.87
CA VAL A 185 -52.74 -15.32 9.49
C VAL A 185 -52.16 -14.29 8.50
N ILE A 186 -51.52 -13.20 8.95
CA ILE A 186 -51.17 -12.07 8.07
C ILE A 186 -49.79 -12.23 7.38
N PHE A 187 -48.89 -13.07 7.92
CA PHE A 187 -47.53 -13.20 7.37
C PHE A 187 -47.38 -14.41 6.43
N LYS A 188 -47.67 -14.21 5.14
CA LYS A 188 -47.24 -15.16 4.09
C LYS A 188 -46.08 -14.58 3.28
N ALA A 189 -44.91 -15.19 3.53
CA ALA A 189 -43.71 -15.34 2.70
C ALA A 189 -43.53 -14.37 1.51
N LEU A 190 -42.60 -13.43 1.66
CA LEU A 190 -41.83 -12.93 0.51
C LEU A 190 -41.18 -14.15 -0.17
N THR A 191 -41.43 -14.31 -1.47
CA THR A 191 -40.68 -15.30 -2.25
C THR A 191 -39.24 -14.81 -2.38
N TYR A 192 -38.26 -15.72 -2.28
CA TYR A 192 -36.82 -15.43 -2.34
C TYR A 192 -36.42 -14.45 -3.48
N LEU A 193 -37.08 -14.54 -4.63
CA LEU A 193 -36.89 -13.66 -5.79
C LEU A 193 -37.32 -12.20 -5.55
N THR A 194 -38.37 -11.95 -4.77
CA THR A 194 -38.81 -10.59 -4.40
C THR A 194 -37.88 -9.94 -3.39
N TYR A 195 -37.27 -10.74 -2.49
CA TYR A 195 -36.29 -10.30 -1.51
C TYR A 195 -34.98 -9.85 -2.17
N GLN A 196 -34.43 -10.66 -3.09
CA GLN A 196 -33.20 -10.34 -3.83
C GLN A 196 -33.27 -9.01 -4.61
N ARG A 197 -34.43 -8.68 -5.20
CA ARG A 197 -34.58 -7.45 -5.99
C ARG A 197 -34.72 -6.18 -5.15
N HIS A 198 -35.35 -6.26 -3.97
CA HIS A 198 -35.66 -5.08 -3.17
C HIS A 198 -34.57 -4.73 -2.14
N TYR A 199 -33.80 -5.71 -1.66
CA TYR A 199 -32.90 -5.51 -0.51
C TYR A 199 -31.41 -5.66 -0.82
N LEU A 200 -31.00 -6.26 -1.95
CA LEU A 200 -29.56 -6.39 -2.25
C LEU A 200 -28.96 -5.05 -2.68
N ILE A 201 -27.90 -4.62 -1.98
CA ILE A 201 -27.19 -3.35 -2.24
C ILE A 201 -26.71 -3.22 -3.68
N ILE A 202 -26.34 -4.34 -4.32
CA ILE A 202 -25.84 -4.37 -5.71
C ILE A 202 -26.86 -3.76 -6.68
N ASN A 203 -28.16 -3.89 -6.41
CA ASN A 203 -29.20 -3.35 -7.30
C ASN A 203 -29.40 -1.84 -7.12
N HIS A 204 -29.01 -1.29 -5.96
CA HIS A 204 -29.23 0.11 -5.59
C HIS A 204 -27.98 0.97 -5.73
N ILE A 205 -26.79 0.38 -5.66
CA ILE A 205 -25.51 1.11 -5.69
C ILE A 205 -25.32 1.96 -6.95
N GLY A 206 -25.89 1.54 -8.08
CA GLY A 206 -25.88 2.33 -9.32
C GLY A 206 -26.65 3.65 -9.19
N THR A 207 -27.83 3.61 -8.58
CA THR A 207 -28.67 4.78 -8.32
C THR A 207 -28.04 5.67 -7.25
N ILE A 208 -27.59 5.08 -6.14
CA ILE A 208 -26.92 5.78 -5.04
C ILE A 208 -25.70 6.55 -5.55
N ARG A 209 -24.89 5.95 -6.42
CA ARG A 209 -23.73 6.63 -7.01
C ARG A 209 -24.14 7.86 -7.83
N ALA A 210 -25.19 7.75 -8.64
CA ALA A 210 -25.68 8.87 -9.44
C ALA A 210 -26.25 10.01 -8.57
N GLU A 211 -27.01 9.66 -7.53
CA GLU A 211 -27.55 10.61 -6.56
C GLU A 211 -26.44 11.31 -5.76
N HIS A 212 -25.42 10.57 -5.31
CA HIS A 212 -24.24 11.11 -4.63
C HIS A 212 -23.50 12.13 -5.51
N ASP A 213 -23.23 11.77 -6.77
CA ASP A 213 -22.46 12.63 -7.67
C ASP A 213 -23.24 13.91 -8.00
N ASP A 214 -24.54 13.80 -8.29
CA ASP A 214 -25.42 14.94 -8.56
C ASP A 214 -25.53 15.86 -7.34
N PHE A 215 -25.79 15.30 -6.15
CA PHE A 215 -25.88 16.07 -4.91
C PHE A 215 -24.57 16.79 -4.59
N THR A 216 -23.43 16.10 -4.66
CA THR A 216 -22.12 16.68 -4.34
C THR A 216 -21.79 17.86 -5.24
N ILE A 217 -22.08 17.75 -6.54
CA ILE A 217 -21.86 18.82 -7.52
C ILE A 217 -22.77 20.02 -7.23
N ARG A 218 -24.06 19.79 -7.03
CA ARG A 218 -25.03 20.87 -6.74
C ARG A 218 -24.73 21.55 -5.41
N PHE A 219 -24.45 20.79 -4.36
CA PHE A 219 -24.09 21.32 -3.05
C PHE A 219 -22.83 22.19 -3.12
N ALA A 220 -21.77 21.71 -3.79
CA ALA A 220 -20.55 22.48 -3.97
C ALA A 220 -20.78 23.77 -4.79
N SER A 221 -21.65 23.71 -5.81
CA SER A 221 -22.04 24.88 -6.60
C SER A 221 -22.77 25.92 -5.73
N SER A 222 -23.78 25.51 -4.97
CA SER A 222 -24.54 26.38 -4.06
C SER A 222 -23.66 26.99 -2.98
N LEU A 223 -22.73 26.22 -2.42
CA LEU A 223 -21.75 26.73 -1.46
C LEU A 223 -20.84 27.79 -2.07
N ASN A 224 -20.34 27.58 -3.30
CA ASN A 224 -19.53 28.56 -4.00
C ASN A 224 -20.29 29.86 -4.28
N GLN A 225 -21.58 29.76 -4.65
CA GLN A 225 -22.44 30.95 -4.80
C GLN A 225 -22.61 31.70 -3.48
N LEU A 226 -22.79 30.99 -2.36
CA LEU A 226 -22.89 31.59 -1.04
C LEU A 226 -21.58 32.28 -0.62
N LEU A 227 -20.43 31.68 -0.94
CA LEU A 227 -19.11 32.29 -0.69
C LEU A 227 -18.89 33.54 -1.55
N LEU A 228 -19.30 33.51 -2.82
CA LEU A 228 -19.27 34.69 -3.69
C LEU A 228 -20.16 35.81 -3.15
N LEU A 229 -21.36 35.49 -2.68
CA LEU A 229 -22.28 36.45 -2.06
C LEU A 229 -21.63 37.17 -0.88
N LYS A 230 -20.93 36.43 -0.01
CA LYS A 230 -20.19 36.99 1.15
C LYS A 230 -19.03 37.91 0.76
N SER A 231 -18.55 37.84 -0.49
CA SER A 231 -17.43 38.65 -0.99
C SER A 231 -17.86 39.95 -1.71
N ILE A 232 -19.15 40.10 -2.03
CA ILE A 232 -19.68 41.23 -2.79
C ILE A 232 -20.36 42.23 -1.84
N ASP A 233 -19.86 43.46 -1.80
CA ASP A 233 -20.52 44.56 -1.08
C ASP A 233 -21.72 45.10 -1.89
N GLY A 234 -22.91 45.15 -1.27
CA GLY A 234 -24.10 45.72 -1.89
C GLY A 234 -24.77 44.85 -2.95
N ALA A 235 -24.71 43.52 -2.79
CA ALA A 235 -25.39 42.57 -3.66
C ALA A 235 -26.91 42.80 -3.75
N ASP A 236 -27.49 42.47 -4.91
CA ASP A 236 -28.93 42.56 -5.15
C ASP A 236 -29.73 41.72 -4.13
N VAL A 237 -30.81 42.29 -3.59
CA VAL A 237 -31.56 41.71 -2.47
C VAL A 237 -32.31 40.44 -2.90
N ASP A 238 -32.85 40.41 -4.12
CA ASP A 238 -33.57 39.26 -4.64
C ASP A 238 -32.61 38.10 -4.91
N TRP A 239 -31.44 38.40 -5.50
CA TRP A 239 -30.37 37.41 -5.66
C TRP A 239 -29.83 36.89 -4.33
N CYS A 240 -29.65 37.75 -3.31
CA CYS A 240 -29.26 37.33 -1.96
C CYS A 240 -30.24 36.30 -1.40
N LYS A 241 -31.55 36.55 -1.56
CA LYS A 241 -32.61 35.67 -1.07
C LYS A 241 -32.62 34.34 -1.83
N GLU A 242 -32.43 34.37 -3.14
CA GLU A 242 -32.35 33.18 -3.98
C GLU A 242 -31.18 32.28 -3.58
N VAL A 243 -29.98 32.83 -3.43
CA VAL A 243 -28.77 32.06 -3.06
C VAL A 243 -28.92 31.42 -1.68
N LYS A 244 -29.44 32.17 -0.69
CA LYS A 244 -29.67 31.63 0.66
C LYS A 244 -30.76 30.56 0.67
N GLY A 245 -31.84 30.76 -0.11
CA GLY A 245 -32.90 29.77 -0.30
C GLY A 245 -32.40 28.49 -0.96
N ASN A 246 -31.61 28.60 -2.03
CA ASN A 246 -30.99 27.45 -2.70
C ASN A 246 -30.10 26.66 -1.73
N MET A 247 -29.33 27.34 -0.87
CA MET A 247 -28.53 26.67 0.15
C MET A 247 -29.38 25.94 1.19
N TYR A 248 -30.48 26.55 1.63
CA TYR A 248 -31.46 25.91 2.52
C TYR A 248 -32.05 24.65 1.89
N ASP A 249 -32.48 24.73 0.63
CA ASP A 249 -33.01 23.58 -0.11
C ASP A 249 -31.98 22.45 -0.25
N MET A 250 -30.70 22.77 -0.49
CA MET A 250 -29.63 21.77 -0.54
C MET A 250 -29.37 21.10 0.82
N VAL A 251 -29.47 21.83 1.94
CA VAL A 251 -29.37 21.23 3.27
C VAL A 251 -30.57 20.34 3.57
N VAL A 252 -31.77 20.80 3.19
CA VAL A 252 -33.01 20.03 3.34
C VAL A 252 -32.96 18.74 2.52
N GLU A 253 -32.44 18.78 1.30
CA GLU A 253 -32.30 17.61 0.41
C GLU A 253 -31.18 16.66 0.87
N GLY A 254 -30.11 17.20 1.46
CA GLY A 254 -28.98 16.41 1.95
C GLY A 254 -29.35 15.43 3.07
N VAL A 255 -30.34 15.78 3.91
CA VAL A 255 -30.81 14.92 5.01
C VAL A 255 -31.50 13.64 4.49
N PRO A 256 -32.52 13.70 3.61
CA PRO A 256 -33.08 12.53 2.95
C PRO A 256 -32.08 11.80 2.03
N ALA A 257 -31.16 12.49 1.36
CA ALA A 257 -30.16 11.85 0.52
C ALA A 257 -29.24 10.95 1.36
N LEU A 258 -28.70 11.45 2.48
CA LEU A 258 -27.96 10.63 3.45
C LEU A 258 -28.83 9.51 4.01
N LYS A 259 -30.13 9.77 4.23
CA LYS A 259 -31.11 8.77 4.66
C LYS A 259 -31.24 7.59 3.69
N GLN A 260 -31.36 7.89 2.39
CA GLN A 260 -31.54 6.89 1.35
C GLN A 260 -30.26 6.08 1.08
N MET A 261 -29.09 6.65 1.41
CA MET A 261 -27.78 6.01 1.27
C MET A 261 -27.40 5.14 2.46
N ASP A 262 -28.14 5.13 3.57
CA ASP A 262 -27.72 4.39 4.77
C ASP A 262 -28.08 2.89 4.74
N CYS A 263 -27.25 2.13 5.46
CA CYS A 263 -27.17 0.69 5.50
C CYS A 263 -28.12 0.06 6.54
N THR A 264 -28.96 0.83 7.25
CA THR A 264 -29.82 0.28 8.32
C THR A 264 -30.86 -0.71 7.82
N ASP A 265 -31.35 -0.54 6.59
CA ASP A 265 -32.27 -1.50 5.93
C ASP A 265 -31.54 -2.69 5.27
N LEU A 266 -30.20 -2.62 5.18
CA LEU A 266 -29.32 -3.64 4.58
C LEU A 266 -28.79 -4.67 5.60
N GLY A 267 -28.94 -4.39 6.89
CA GLY A 267 -28.33 -5.16 7.97
C GLY A 267 -28.93 -6.53 8.27
N THR A 268 -29.86 -7.07 7.47
CA THR A 268 -30.41 -8.39 7.80
C THR A 268 -30.71 -9.28 6.61
N ILE A 269 -29.65 -9.86 6.06
CA ILE A 269 -29.74 -11.14 5.36
C ILE A 269 -29.63 -12.21 6.45
N GLU A 270 -30.74 -12.87 6.80
CA GLU A 270 -30.68 -14.17 7.48
C GLU A 270 -29.70 -15.03 6.70
N ALA A 271 -28.68 -15.55 7.40
CA ALA A 271 -27.58 -16.30 6.80
C ALA A 271 -28.12 -17.27 5.75
N ILE A 272 -27.82 -17.00 4.47
CA ILE A 272 -28.05 -18.00 3.44
C ILE A 272 -27.06 -19.13 3.78
N PRO A 273 -27.51 -20.37 3.97
CA PRO A 273 -26.58 -21.50 4.06
C PRO A 273 -25.89 -21.59 2.71
N SER A 274 -24.74 -20.92 2.56
CA SER A 274 -23.87 -21.13 1.43
C SER A 274 -23.31 -22.55 1.62
N GLU A 275 -23.82 -23.50 0.83
CA GLU A 275 -23.19 -24.80 0.66
C GLU A 275 -21.83 -24.59 -0.01
N SER A 276 -20.85 -24.09 0.76
CA SER A 276 -19.46 -23.99 0.34
C SER A 276 -18.69 -25.09 1.06
N ASN A 277 -18.11 -25.97 0.24
CA ASN A 277 -17.38 -27.17 0.64
C ASN A 277 -16.17 -26.81 1.52
N GLY A 278 -16.35 -26.86 2.83
CA GLY A 278 -15.30 -26.85 3.85
C GLY A 278 -15.89 -27.38 5.14
N SER A 279 -15.21 -28.32 5.80
CA SER A 279 -15.66 -29.07 6.99
C SER A 279 -16.46 -28.23 7.99
N ALA A 280 -17.79 -28.38 7.98
CA ALA A 280 -18.75 -27.50 8.65
C ALA A 280 -18.89 -27.68 10.18
N GLU A 281 -17.94 -28.36 10.85
CA GLU A 281 -18.12 -28.76 12.26
C GLU A 281 -17.55 -27.78 13.31
N SER A 282 -17.03 -26.60 12.95
CA SER A 282 -16.43 -25.68 13.95
C SER A 282 -16.57 -24.17 13.70
N LEU A 283 -17.58 -23.70 12.96
CA LEU A 283 -17.77 -22.26 12.67
C LEU A 283 -18.74 -21.61 13.67
N PHE A 284 -18.35 -20.46 14.25
CA PHE A 284 -19.21 -19.66 15.11
C PHE A 284 -20.40 -19.09 14.32
N ASP A 285 -21.55 -18.92 14.98
CA ASP A 285 -22.74 -18.39 14.30
C ASP A 285 -22.56 -16.94 13.82
N TYR A 286 -21.79 -16.13 14.55
CA TYR A 286 -21.44 -14.77 14.12
C TYR A 286 -20.61 -14.76 12.83
N GLU A 287 -19.68 -15.70 12.69
CA GLU A 287 -18.82 -15.80 11.50
C GLU A 287 -19.65 -16.12 10.24
N LYS A 288 -20.73 -16.89 10.37
CA LYS A 288 -21.68 -17.13 9.28
C LYS A 288 -22.46 -15.88 8.90
N VAL A 289 -22.87 -15.07 9.89
CA VAL A 289 -23.67 -13.85 9.69
C VAL A 289 -22.85 -12.72 9.09
N VAL A 290 -21.56 -12.64 9.38
CA VAL A 290 -20.68 -11.56 8.90
C VAL A 290 -19.72 -12.08 7.83
N ARG A 291 -18.73 -12.89 8.19
CA ARG A 291 -17.62 -13.27 7.29
C ARG A 291 -18.08 -13.94 6.00
N TYR A 292 -19.03 -14.86 6.09
CA TYR A 292 -19.50 -15.68 4.97
C TYR A 292 -20.79 -15.17 4.30
N ASN A 293 -21.35 -14.06 4.78
CA ASN A 293 -22.64 -13.56 4.30
C ASN A 293 -22.51 -12.54 3.15
N TYR A 294 -21.32 -11.98 2.93
CA TYR A 294 -21.07 -10.99 1.89
C TYR A 294 -20.19 -11.53 0.76
N SER A 295 -20.69 -11.46 -0.47
CA SER A 295 -19.92 -11.66 -1.70
C SER A 295 -18.87 -10.55 -1.91
N ALA A 296 -17.92 -10.77 -2.83
CA ALA A 296 -16.91 -9.76 -3.17
C ALA A 296 -17.56 -8.48 -3.73
N GLU A 297 -18.60 -8.62 -4.54
CA GLU A 297 -19.35 -7.52 -5.12
C GLU A 297 -20.14 -6.72 -4.06
N GLU A 298 -20.71 -7.40 -3.06
CA GLU A 298 -21.37 -6.74 -1.93
C GLU A 298 -20.38 -6.00 -1.03
N ARG A 299 -19.22 -6.61 -0.71
CA ARG A 299 -18.16 -5.93 0.05
C ARG A 299 -17.68 -4.67 -0.66
N LYS A 300 -17.48 -4.74 -1.98
CA LYS A 300 -17.18 -3.57 -2.80
C LYS A 300 -18.28 -2.51 -2.69
N ALA A 301 -19.55 -2.89 -2.85
CA ALA A 301 -20.66 -1.95 -2.76
C ALA A 301 -20.78 -1.30 -1.37
N LEU A 302 -20.50 -2.06 -0.29
CA LEU A 302 -20.46 -1.53 1.07
C LEU A 302 -19.32 -0.53 1.28
N VAL A 303 -18.13 -0.80 0.74
CA VAL A 303 -17.01 0.17 0.78
C VAL A 303 -17.40 1.47 0.08
N GLU A 304 -18.00 1.39 -1.11
CA GLU A 304 -18.48 2.56 -1.85
C GLU A 304 -19.55 3.31 -1.06
N LEU A 305 -20.52 2.59 -0.47
CA LEU A 305 -21.58 3.18 0.35
C LEU A 305 -21.04 3.94 1.56
N VAL A 306 -20.17 3.30 2.35
CA VAL A 306 -19.50 3.94 3.50
C VAL A 306 -18.73 5.17 3.02
N SER A 307 -18.03 5.07 1.89
CA SER A 307 -17.29 6.19 1.31
C SER A 307 -18.21 7.37 0.96
N TYR A 308 -19.39 7.11 0.37
CA TYR A 308 -20.36 8.13 -0.02
C TYR A 308 -21.04 8.80 1.20
N ILE A 309 -21.43 8.02 2.20
CA ILE A 309 -22.00 8.57 3.45
C ILE A 309 -20.97 9.47 4.13
N LYS A 310 -19.74 8.98 4.30
CA LYS A 310 -18.66 9.72 4.98
C LYS A 310 -18.19 10.94 4.18
N SER A 311 -18.14 10.86 2.85
CA SER A 311 -17.76 12.01 2.00
C SER A 311 -18.80 13.14 2.09
N VAL A 312 -20.08 12.83 1.92
CA VAL A 312 -21.18 13.81 2.00
C VAL A 312 -21.30 14.37 3.41
N GLY A 313 -21.22 13.51 4.42
CA GLY A 313 -21.18 13.91 5.83
C GLY A 313 -20.06 14.90 6.14
N SER A 314 -18.85 14.61 5.67
CA SER A 314 -17.69 15.49 5.82
C SER A 314 -17.86 16.81 5.06
N LEU A 315 -18.41 16.77 3.85
CA LEU A 315 -18.70 17.97 3.05
C LEU A 315 -19.68 18.90 3.78
N MET A 316 -20.78 18.34 4.29
CA MET A 316 -21.80 19.05 5.06
C MET A 316 -21.21 19.62 6.36
N HIS A 317 -20.52 18.80 7.16
CA HIS A 317 -19.96 19.23 8.44
C HIS A 317 -18.94 20.37 8.30
N ARG A 318 -18.10 20.35 7.24
CA ARG A 318 -17.11 21.41 6.98
C ARG A 318 -17.74 22.77 6.67
N CYS A 319 -19.00 22.81 6.25
CA CYS A 319 -19.69 24.02 5.83
C CYS A 319 -20.62 24.61 6.90
N ASP A 320 -20.73 23.97 8.06
CA ASP A 320 -21.63 24.35 9.16
C ASP A 320 -21.61 25.87 9.42
N THR A 321 -20.47 26.42 9.83
CA THR A 321 -20.33 27.86 10.14
C THR A 321 -20.56 28.79 8.95
N LEU A 322 -20.42 28.29 7.72
CA LEU A 322 -20.62 29.09 6.51
C LEU A 322 -22.09 29.21 6.15
N VAL A 323 -22.89 28.20 6.48
CA VAL A 323 -24.27 28.03 6.03
C VAL A 323 -25.28 28.48 7.09
N VAL A 324 -24.92 28.45 8.38
CA VAL A 324 -25.76 28.82 9.52
C VAL A 324 -26.57 30.13 9.32
N ASP A 325 -25.93 31.24 8.95
CA ASP A 325 -26.64 32.52 8.77
C ASP A 325 -27.71 32.46 7.68
N ALA A 326 -27.41 31.77 6.58
CA ALA A 326 -28.32 31.61 5.45
C ALA A 326 -29.52 30.74 5.82
N LEU A 327 -29.31 29.68 6.61
CA LEU A 327 -30.37 28.83 7.13
C LEU A 327 -31.28 29.59 8.08
N TRP A 328 -30.71 30.28 9.07
CA TRP A 328 -31.48 31.02 10.07
C TRP A 328 -32.30 32.14 9.44
N GLU A 329 -31.74 32.85 8.47
CA GLU A 329 -32.46 33.91 7.76
C GLU A 329 -33.61 33.38 6.90
N THR A 330 -33.39 32.24 6.22
CA THR A 330 -34.43 31.58 5.42
C THR A 330 -35.56 31.05 6.32
N ILE A 331 -35.23 30.37 7.42
CA ILE A 331 -36.22 29.88 8.39
C ILE A 331 -37.00 31.04 9.01
N HIS A 332 -36.31 32.11 9.41
CA HIS A 332 -36.96 33.32 9.92
C HIS A 332 -37.93 33.90 8.88
N ALA A 333 -37.51 33.98 7.61
CA ALA A 333 -38.37 34.47 6.54
C ALA A 333 -39.62 33.61 6.36
N GLU A 334 -39.50 32.27 6.38
CA GLU A 334 -40.66 31.37 6.28
C GLU A 334 -41.62 31.53 7.47
N VAL A 335 -41.08 31.62 8.70
CA VAL A 335 -41.90 31.81 9.91
C VAL A 335 -42.61 33.17 9.88
N GLN A 336 -41.93 34.25 9.52
CA GLN A 336 -42.53 35.57 9.46
C GLN A 336 -43.56 35.69 8.33
N ASP A 337 -43.33 35.08 7.17
CA ASP A 337 -44.32 35.07 6.09
C ASP A 337 -45.59 34.32 6.52
N PHE A 338 -45.43 33.15 7.14
CA PHE A 338 -46.57 32.39 7.66
C PHE A 338 -47.35 33.20 8.70
N VAL A 339 -46.66 33.71 9.72
CA VAL A 339 -47.31 34.37 10.86
C VAL A 339 -47.87 35.73 10.46
N GLN A 340 -47.15 36.56 9.69
CA GLN A 340 -47.57 37.92 9.35
C GLN A 340 -48.52 38.00 8.15
N ASN A 341 -48.35 37.15 7.13
CA ASN A 341 -49.10 37.23 5.86
C ASN A 341 -50.15 36.12 5.72
N THR A 342 -49.74 34.86 5.87
CA THR A 342 -50.63 33.70 5.67
C THR A 342 -51.76 33.70 6.70
N LEU A 343 -51.42 33.79 8.00
CA LEU A 343 -52.43 33.85 9.07
C LEU A 343 -53.29 35.12 8.99
N ALA A 344 -52.75 36.27 8.57
CA ALA A 344 -53.53 37.50 8.37
C ALA A 344 -54.60 37.32 7.27
N THR A 345 -54.26 36.57 6.23
CA THR A 345 -55.18 36.28 5.13
C THR A 345 -56.28 35.34 5.62
N MET A 346 -55.91 34.24 6.28
CA MET A 346 -56.86 33.29 6.87
C MET A 346 -57.80 33.93 7.90
N LEU A 347 -57.32 34.88 8.72
CA LEU A 347 -58.14 35.65 9.67
C LEU A 347 -59.19 36.53 8.97
N ARG A 348 -58.84 37.12 7.82
CA ARG A 348 -59.74 37.97 7.03
C ARG A 348 -60.76 37.17 6.21
N THR A 349 -60.40 35.95 5.80
CA THR A 349 -61.23 35.07 4.97
C THR A 349 -61.95 34.02 5.80
N THR A 350 -61.27 32.92 6.11
CA THR A 350 -61.79 31.66 6.64
C THR A 350 -62.26 31.75 8.08
N PHE A 351 -61.51 32.47 8.92
CA PHE A 351 -61.78 32.54 10.36
C PHE A 351 -62.50 33.81 10.81
N ARG A 352 -62.87 34.71 9.88
CA ARG A 352 -63.52 36.01 10.19
C ARG A 352 -64.76 35.90 11.08
N LYS A 353 -65.54 34.82 10.93
CA LYS A 353 -66.78 34.59 11.70
C LYS A 353 -66.62 33.60 12.85
N LYS A 354 -65.42 33.03 13.06
CA LYS A 354 -65.17 31.95 14.04
C LYS A 354 -64.34 32.47 15.20
N LYS A 355 -65.01 33.04 16.21
CA LYS A 355 -64.35 33.76 17.33
C LYS A 355 -63.26 32.94 18.03
N ASP A 356 -63.54 31.70 18.39
CA ASP A 356 -62.57 30.88 19.15
C ASP A 356 -61.34 30.51 18.33
N GLN A 357 -61.51 30.08 17.08
CA GLN A 357 -60.39 29.79 16.17
C GLN A 357 -59.62 31.05 15.77
N SER A 358 -60.30 32.19 15.60
CA SER A 358 -59.66 33.48 15.31
C SER A 358 -58.75 33.94 16.46
N ARG A 359 -59.10 33.60 17.71
CA ARG A 359 -58.27 33.87 18.88
C ARG A 359 -56.97 33.07 18.82
N ILE A 360 -57.05 31.78 18.51
CA ILE A 360 -55.86 30.90 18.41
C ILE A 360 -54.89 31.41 17.33
N LEU A 361 -55.39 31.82 16.16
CA LEU A 361 -54.56 32.42 15.10
C LEU A 361 -53.94 33.77 15.54
N SER A 362 -54.64 34.57 16.34
CA SER A 362 -54.10 35.80 16.91
C SER A 362 -53.02 35.52 17.96
N ASP A 363 -53.18 34.46 18.75
CA ASP A 363 -52.19 34.03 19.74
C ASP A 363 -50.90 33.55 19.03
N MET A 364 -51.01 32.80 17.93
CA MET A 364 -49.85 32.44 17.08
C MET A 364 -49.09 33.68 16.58
N ARG A 365 -49.83 34.72 16.18
CA ARG A 365 -49.24 36.00 15.74
C ARG A 365 -48.55 36.73 16.86
N THR A 366 -49.16 36.78 18.03
CA THR A 366 -48.58 37.44 19.20
C THR A 366 -47.31 36.73 19.69
N LEU A 367 -47.26 35.41 19.53
CA LEU A 367 -46.17 34.56 20.02
C LEU A 367 -44.91 34.62 19.13
N SER A 368 -45.07 34.71 17.80
CA SER A 368 -43.96 34.53 16.85
C SER A 368 -43.73 35.67 15.86
N ALA A 369 -44.63 36.65 15.74
CA ALA A 369 -44.43 37.76 14.80
C ALA A 369 -43.39 38.76 15.34
N ASP A 370 -42.31 38.96 14.59
CA ASP A 370 -41.34 40.03 14.82
C ASP A 370 -41.80 41.30 14.07
N TRP A 371 -42.55 42.15 14.77
CA TRP A 371 -43.02 43.41 14.22
C TRP A 371 -41.88 44.43 14.16
N MET A 372 -41.71 45.10 13.03
CA MET A 372 -40.78 46.22 12.94
C MET A 372 -41.21 47.36 13.88
N ALA A 373 -40.29 47.87 14.68
CA ALA A 373 -40.54 48.89 15.69
C ALA A 373 -41.14 50.21 15.15
N ASN A 374 -41.17 50.41 13.82
CA ASN A 374 -41.71 51.59 13.16
C ASN A 374 -43.04 51.35 12.41
N THR A 375 -43.65 50.16 12.51
CA THR A 375 -44.97 49.84 11.94
C THR A 375 -46.03 49.52 12.99
N SER A 376 -45.79 49.86 14.26
CA SER A 376 -46.83 49.89 15.29
C SER A 376 -47.83 51.02 14.99
N LYS A 377 -48.76 50.77 14.05
CA LYS A 377 -50.06 51.42 14.13
C LYS A 377 -50.90 50.63 15.15
N PRO A 378 -51.45 51.31 16.18
CA PRO A 378 -52.29 50.67 17.19
C PRO A 378 -53.60 50.16 16.57
N GLU A 379 -54.22 49.23 17.27
CA GLU A 379 -55.33 48.33 16.92
C GLU A 379 -56.68 48.97 16.46
N SER A 380 -56.72 50.19 15.90
CA SER A 380 -57.98 50.89 15.64
C SER A 380 -58.60 50.75 14.23
N ASP A 381 -57.96 50.13 13.24
CA ASP A 381 -58.46 50.12 11.84
C ASP A 381 -59.10 48.79 11.38
N LEU A 382 -59.47 47.88 12.30
CA LEU A 382 -60.19 46.64 11.93
C LEU A 382 -61.67 46.84 11.51
N GLN A 383 -62.14 48.09 11.40
CA GLN A 383 -63.46 48.42 10.87
C GLN A 383 -63.41 49.60 9.90
N SER A 384 -62.85 49.42 8.71
CA SER A 384 -63.28 50.23 7.56
C SER A 384 -63.21 49.47 6.25
N HIS A 385 -64.25 49.67 5.47
CA HIS A 385 -64.66 49.02 4.24
C HIS A 385 -63.59 48.90 3.13
N GLY A 386 -63.63 47.74 2.46
CA GLY A 386 -63.78 47.65 1.00
C GLY A 386 -62.69 48.23 0.11
N GLY A 387 -61.84 47.34 -0.41
CA GLY A 387 -61.15 47.53 -1.69
C GLY A 387 -59.72 48.06 -1.57
N ASP A 388 -58.74 47.16 -1.42
CA ASP A 388 -57.57 47.16 -2.29
C ASP A 388 -56.85 45.80 -2.21
N GLU A 389 -56.34 45.34 -3.34
CA GLU A 389 -55.69 44.03 -3.48
C GLU A 389 -54.42 43.93 -2.61
N SER A 390 -54.45 42.95 -1.70
CA SER A 390 -53.35 42.09 -1.26
C SER A 390 -51.90 42.57 -1.50
N LYS A 391 -51.44 43.59 -0.76
CA LYS A 391 -50.01 43.68 -0.42
C LYS A 391 -49.82 43.10 0.98
N GLY A 392 -49.07 41.99 1.05
CA GLY A 392 -48.66 41.39 2.32
C GLY A 392 -47.88 42.38 3.18
N ASN A 393 -47.85 42.14 4.49
CA ASN A 393 -46.96 42.85 5.40
C ASN A 393 -45.52 42.62 4.98
N PHE A 394 -44.80 43.73 4.81
CA PHE A 394 -43.40 43.73 4.44
C PHE A 394 -42.53 43.63 5.70
N PHE A 395 -41.60 42.68 5.72
CA PHE A 395 -40.64 42.46 6.80
C PHE A 395 -39.25 42.19 6.21
N TYR A 396 -38.20 42.45 7.00
CA TYR A 396 -36.83 42.09 6.65
C TYR A 396 -36.44 40.78 7.34
N PRO A 397 -36.06 39.74 6.60
CA PRO A 397 -35.48 38.54 7.18
C PRO A 397 -34.28 38.86 8.07
N ARG A 398 -34.17 38.20 9.21
CA ARG A 398 -33.03 38.31 10.12
C ARG A 398 -32.37 36.94 10.27
N PRO A 399 -31.04 36.87 10.42
CA PRO A 399 -30.32 35.62 10.68
C PRO A 399 -30.52 35.21 12.15
N VAL A 400 -31.76 34.91 12.55
CA VAL A 400 -32.14 34.52 13.91
C VAL A 400 -33.07 33.33 13.85
N ALA A 401 -32.66 32.23 14.49
CA ALA A 401 -33.46 31.03 14.61
C ALA A 401 -34.68 31.23 15.53
N PRO A 402 -35.86 30.64 15.21
CA PRO A 402 -36.95 30.54 16.17
C PRO A 402 -36.55 29.65 17.35
N THR A 403 -36.97 30.02 18.56
CA THR A 403 -36.73 29.19 19.75
C THR A 403 -37.52 27.88 19.66
N ALA A 404 -37.00 26.78 20.23
CA ALA A 404 -37.72 25.51 20.28
C ALA A 404 -39.11 25.64 20.93
N THR A 405 -39.24 26.53 21.93
CA THR A 405 -40.53 26.91 22.53
C THR A 405 -41.49 27.54 21.53
N GLN A 406 -41.03 28.47 20.68
CA GLN A 406 -41.87 29.07 19.64
C GLN A 406 -42.33 28.03 18.63
N VAL A 407 -41.44 27.14 18.19
CA VAL A 407 -41.75 26.06 17.26
C VAL A 407 -42.82 25.13 17.86
N HIS A 408 -42.62 24.63 19.07
CA HIS A 408 -43.57 23.73 19.73
C HIS A 408 -44.92 24.39 20.03
N CYS A 409 -44.92 25.66 20.45
CA CYS A 409 -46.17 26.40 20.66
C CYS A 409 -46.93 26.60 19.34
N LEU A 410 -46.25 26.95 18.24
CA LEU A 410 -46.89 27.07 16.93
C LEU A 410 -47.48 25.73 16.47
N GLN A 411 -46.74 24.62 16.62
CA GLN A 411 -47.23 23.29 16.29
C GLN A 411 -48.47 22.91 17.10
N PHE A 412 -48.46 23.18 18.41
CA PHE A 412 -49.61 22.93 19.28
C PHE A 412 -50.84 23.74 18.86
N LEU A 413 -50.67 25.04 18.64
CA LEU A 413 -51.78 25.92 18.27
C LEU A 413 -52.34 25.53 16.88
N ILE A 414 -51.49 25.11 15.94
CA ILE A 414 -51.94 24.65 14.60
C ILE A 414 -52.76 23.38 14.74
N TYR A 415 -52.28 22.44 15.55
CA TYR A 415 -53.01 21.20 15.86
C TYR A 415 -54.37 21.51 16.51
N GLU A 416 -54.41 22.43 17.47
CA GLU A 416 -55.63 22.84 18.16
C GLU A 416 -56.67 23.43 17.19
N VAL A 417 -56.23 24.28 16.24
CA VAL A 417 -57.10 24.87 15.21
C VAL A 417 -57.74 23.81 14.32
N VAL A 418 -56.97 22.78 13.91
CA VAL A 418 -57.42 21.75 12.97
C VAL A 418 -58.25 20.66 13.65
N SER A 419 -57.81 20.18 14.81
CA SER A 419 -58.49 19.11 15.55
C SER A 419 -59.68 19.62 16.36
N GLY A 420 -59.72 20.91 16.72
CA GLY A 420 -60.81 21.52 17.50
C GLY A 420 -60.99 20.88 18.88
N GLY A 421 -59.88 20.40 19.47
CA GLY A 421 -59.88 19.65 20.73
C GLY A 421 -60.47 18.23 20.66
N ASN A 422 -60.86 17.73 19.48
CA ASN A 422 -61.49 16.42 19.35
C ASN A 422 -60.58 15.42 18.62
N HIS A 423 -59.98 14.51 19.39
CA HIS A 423 -58.95 13.54 18.95
C HIS A 423 -59.50 12.35 18.12
N ARG A 424 -60.83 12.27 17.92
CA ARG A 424 -61.53 11.13 17.29
C ARG A 424 -62.04 11.44 15.87
N LYS A 425 -61.25 12.09 15.01
CA LYS A 425 -61.66 12.27 13.61
C LYS A 425 -61.16 11.09 12.77
N PRO A 426 -62.05 10.30 12.12
CA PRO A 426 -61.62 9.30 11.15
C PRO A 426 -60.99 10.00 9.94
N GLY A 427 -59.72 9.68 9.63
CA GLY A 427 -59.00 10.22 8.49
C GLY A 427 -57.68 10.94 8.78
N GLY A 428 -57.10 10.79 9.99
CA GLY A 428 -55.74 11.26 10.28
C GLY A 428 -55.61 12.57 11.08
N LEU A 429 -54.39 13.01 11.38
CA LEU A 429 -54.09 14.28 12.09
C LEU A 429 -54.79 15.50 11.42
N PHE A 430 -54.83 15.51 10.09
CA PHE A 430 -55.43 16.57 9.25
C PHE A 430 -56.65 16.07 8.43
N GLY A 431 -57.32 15.01 8.87
CA GLY A 431 -58.45 14.42 8.14
C GLY A 431 -59.60 15.38 7.83
N ASN A 432 -60.00 15.45 6.55
CA ASN A 432 -61.02 16.35 6.02
C ASN A 432 -62.47 16.02 6.46
N SER A 433 -62.71 14.91 7.14
CA SER A 433 -64.04 14.32 7.38
C SER A 433 -64.96 15.09 8.35
N GLY A 434 -64.62 16.33 8.71
CA GLY A 434 -65.43 17.17 9.61
C GLY A 434 -64.81 18.52 10.00
N SER A 435 -63.75 18.99 9.34
CA SER A 435 -63.22 20.35 9.55
C SER A 435 -63.99 21.35 8.69
N GLU A 436 -64.58 22.38 9.30
CA GLU A 436 -65.17 23.52 8.60
C GLU A 436 -64.10 24.48 7.98
N ILE A 437 -62.89 23.99 7.71
CA ILE A 437 -61.75 24.74 7.15
C ILE A 437 -61.64 24.37 5.67
N PRO A 438 -61.50 25.34 4.73
CA PRO A 438 -61.25 25.06 3.33
C PRO A 438 -59.99 24.22 3.13
N VAL A 439 -60.03 23.30 2.15
CA VAL A 439 -58.92 22.38 1.86
C VAL A 439 -57.61 23.12 1.53
N SER A 440 -57.68 24.29 0.89
CA SER A 440 -56.50 25.14 0.60
C SER A 440 -55.78 25.60 1.86
N ASP A 441 -56.54 26.08 2.84
CA ASP A 441 -56.00 26.65 4.07
C ASP A 441 -55.54 25.53 5.01
N LEU A 442 -56.29 24.42 5.03
CA LEU A 442 -55.91 23.22 5.75
C LEU A 442 -54.57 22.67 5.24
N LYS A 443 -54.37 22.63 3.91
CA LYS A 443 -53.08 22.22 3.31
C LYS A 443 -51.93 23.16 3.65
N GLN A 444 -52.18 24.47 3.76
CA GLN A 444 -51.17 25.44 4.20
C GLN A 444 -50.78 25.25 5.67
N LEU A 445 -51.77 25.03 6.55
CA LEU A 445 -51.54 24.72 7.97
C LEU A 445 -50.78 23.40 8.13
N GLU A 446 -51.18 22.37 7.38
CA GLU A 446 -50.54 21.05 7.36
C GLU A 446 -49.09 21.12 6.87
N SER A 447 -48.85 21.78 5.72
CA SER A 447 -47.50 21.91 5.18
C SER A 447 -46.56 22.65 6.12
N PHE A 448 -47.02 23.75 6.74
CA PHE A 448 -46.20 24.51 7.67
C PHE A 448 -45.98 23.75 8.99
N PHE A 449 -46.99 23.03 9.48
CA PHE A 449 -46.88 22.17 10.66
C PHE A 449 -45.75 21.15 10.56
N TYR A 450 -45.61 20.52 9.39
CA TYR A 450 -44.55 19.56 9.16
C TYR A 450 -43.18 20.22 8.95
N LYS A 451 -43.13 21.39 8.28
CA LYS A 451 -41.91 22.21 8.19
C LYS A 451 -41.35 22.60 9.55
N LEU A 452 -42.23 22.94 10.50
CA LEU A 452 -41.83 23.28 11.88
C LEU A 452 -41.04 22.14 12.57
N SER A 453 -41.40 20.88 12.33
CA SER A 453 -40.63 19.73 12.85
C SER A 453 -39.25 19.67 12.20
N PHE A 454 -39.18 19.86 10.88
CA PHE A 454 -37.93 19.82 10.12
C PHE A 454 -36.96 20.93 10.54
N PHE A 455 -37.46 22.12 10.89
CA PHE A 455 -36.63 23.24 11.35
C PHE A 455 -35.77 22.87 12.56
N LEU A 456 -36.27 22.07 13.52
CA LEU A 456 -35.47 21.68 14.68
C LEU A 456 -34.23 20.87 14.29
N HIS A 457 -34.33 20.03 13.27
CA HIS A 457 -33.19 19.25 12.76
C HIS A 457 -32.20 20.13 11.99
N ILE A 458 -32.68 21.09 11.18
CA ILE A 458 -31.80 22.06 10.49
C ILE A 458 -31.09 22.95 11.51
N LEU A 459 -31.80 23.41 12.53
CA LEU A 459 -31.24 24.29 13.56
C LEU A 459 -30.17 23.57 14.37
N ASP A 460 -30.33 22.26 14.60
CA ASP A 460 -29.30 21.39 15.16
C ASP A 460 -28.52 20.65 14.05
N TYR A 461 -28.02 21.44 13.08
CA TYR A 461 -27.37 20.95 11.86
C TYR A 461 -26.27 19.93 12.15
N SER A 462 -25.32 20.29 13.02
CA SER A 462 -24.16 19.45 13.31
C SER A 462 -24.55 18.14 13.97
N ALA A 463 -25.52 18.12 14.89
CA ALA A 463 -25.96 16.89 15.54
C ALA A 463 -26.76 16.01 14.57
N THR A 464 -27.58 16.62 13.71
CA THR A 464 -28.34 15.92 12.67
C THR A 464 -27.40 15.23 11.68
N VAL A 465 -26.41 15.94 11.13
CA VAL A 465 -25.42 15.36 10.20
C VAL A 465 -24.58 14.27 10.89
N ALA A 466 -24.18 14.48 12.15
CA ALA A 466 -23.44 13.46 12.90
C ALA A 466 -24.27 12.18 13.11
N THR A 467 -25.56 12.32 13.41
CA THR A 467 -26.47 11.17 13.60
C THR A 467 -26.72 10.41 12.30
N LEU A 468 -26.78 11.11 11.15
CA LEU A 468 -27.01 10.50 9.84
C LEU A 468 -25.77 9.81 9.26
N THR A 469 -24.58 10.10 9.78
CA THR A 469 -23.31 9.57 9.28
C THR A 469 -22.66 8.59 10.27
N ASP A 470 -23.37 8.25 11.34
CA ASP A 470 -22.95 7.35 12.40
C ASP A 470 -23.20 5.89 12.01
N LEU A 471 -22.12 5.21 11.64
CA LEU A 471 -22.12 3.79 11.27
C LEU A 471 -21.52 2.92 12.38
N GLY A 472 -21.39 3.46 13.60
CA GLY A 472 -20.69 2.80 14.71
C GLY A 472 -21.31 1.47 15.13
N PHE A 473 -22.61 1.27 14.84
CA PHE A 473 -23.34 0.04 15.12
C PHE A 473 -22.74 -1.19 14.43
N LEU A 474 -22.05 -1.02 13.31
CA LEU A 474 -21.47 -2.10 12.50
C LEU A 474 -20.31 -2.86 13.18
N TRP A 475 -19.75 -2.33 14.26
CA TRP A 475 -18.66 -2.99 15.01
C TRP A 475 -19.16 -3.83 16.18
N PHE A 476 -20.25 -3.42 16.85
CA PHE A 476 -20.73 -4.06 18.07
C PHE A 476 -21.22 -5.49 17.81
N ARG A 477 -21.02 -6.38 18.80
CA ARG A 477 -21.31 -7.82 18.67
C ARG A 477 -21.50 -8.55 20.02
N GLU A 478 -21.82 -7.80 21.08
CA GLU A 478 -22.11 -8.27 22.44
C GLU A 478 -23.13 -9.43 22.51
N PHE A 479 -24.20 -9.36 21.73
CA PHE A 479 -25.22 -10.41 21.65
C PHE A 479 -24.62 -11.73 21.18
N TYR A 480 -23.78 -11.68 20.16
CA TYR A 480 -23.14 -12.86 19.60
C TYR A 480 -22.01 -13.40 20.49
N LEU A 481 -21.30 -12.53 21.20
CA LEU A 481 -20.32 -12.90 22.23
C LEU A 481 -20.98 -13.70 23.36
N GLU A 482 -22.12 -13.22 23.85
CA GLU A 482 -22.92 -13.90 24.88
C GLU A 482 -23.44 -15.26 24.38
N SER A 483 -24.04 -15.30 23.19
CA SER A 483 -24.58 -16.54 22.60
C SER A 483 -23.49 -17.60 22.37
N SER A 484 -22.33 -17.16 21.90
CA SER A 484 -21.19 -18.03 21.56
C SER A 484 -20.30 -18.35 22.78
N ARG A 485 -20.50 -17.67 23.91
CA ARG A 485 -19.69 -17.79 25.14
C ARG A 485 -18.19 -17.57 24.92
N VAL A 486 -17.85 -16.60 24.08
CA VAL A 486 -16.47 -16.17 23.84
C VAL A 486 -16.25 -14.75 24.35
N ILE A 487 -14.99 -14.42 24.70
CA ILE A 487 -14.64 -13.08 25.17
C ILE A 487 -14.65 -12.09 24.00
N GLN A 488 -14.05 -12.46 22.88
CA GLN A 488 -14.02 -11.63 21.67
C GLN A 488 -13.85 -12.51 20.42
N PHE A 489 -14.32 -12.04 19.27
CA PHE A 489 -14.10 -12.67 17.98
C PHE A 489 -12.78 -12.22 17.33
N PRO A 490 -12.19 -13.05 16.45
CA PRO A 490 -11.04 -12.64 15.63
C PRO A 490 -11.37 -11.44 14.72
N ILE A 491 -10.35 -10.66 14.33
CA ILE A 491 -10.53 -9.46 13.50
C ILE A 491 -11.10 -9.78 12.11
N GLU A 492 -10.93 -11.00 11.62
CA GLU A 492 -11.51 -11.48 10.36
C GLU A 492 -13.04 -11.57 10.39
N CYS A 493 -13.64 -11.49 11.58
CA CYS A 493 -15.08 -11.38 11.80
C CYS A 493 -15.53 -9.94 12.07
N SER A 494 -14.61 -8.97 12.08
CA SER A 494 -14.93 -7.56 12.25
C SER A 494 -15.23 -6.91 10.90
N LEU A 495 -16.45 -6.43 10.73
CA LEU A 495 -16.90 -5.87 9.45
C LEU A 495 -16.01 -4.71 8.95
N PRO A 496 -15.62 -3.71 9.77
CA PRO A 496 -14.71 -2.66 9.33
C PRO A 496 -13.39 -3.20 8.78
N TRP A 497 -12.77 -4.16 9.46
CA TRP A 497 -11.53 -4.78 8.99
C TRP A 497 -11.74 -5.60 7.72
N MET A 498 -12.82 -6.38 7.63
CA MET A 498 -13.14 -7.15 6.41
C MET A 498 -13.27 -6.26 5.18
N LEU A 499 -13.82 -5.05 5.32
CA LEU A 499 -13.92 -4.09 4.23
C LEU A 499 -12.55 -3.53 3.84
N VAL A 500 -11.71 -3.18 4.81
CA VAL A 500 -10.32 -2.74 4.56
C VAL A 500 -9.53 -3.85 3.85
N ASP A 501 -9.60 -5.07 4.38
CA ASP A 501 -8.85 -6.20 3.85
C ASP A 501 -9.29 -6.55 2.42
N HIS A 502 -10.61 -6.50 2.16
CA HIS A 502 -11.14 -6.67 0.81
C HIS A 502 -10.60 -5.62 -0.16
N VAL A 503 -10.48 -4.35 0.24
CA VAL A 503 -9.90 -3.30 -0.62
C VAL A 503 -8.44 -3.60 -0.94
N LEU A 504 -7.65 -4.02 0.06
CA LEU A 504 -6.23 -4.35 -0.12
C LEU A 504 -6.02 -5.59 -1.00
N GLU A 505 -6.87 -6.60 -0.88
CA GLU A 505 -6.85 -7.79 -1.73
C GLU A 505 -7.40 -7.53 -3.13
N SER A 506 -8.32 -6.58 -3.26
CA SER A 506 -8.87 -6.18 -4.55
C SER A 506 -7.80 -5.51 -5.39
N GLN A 507 -7.47 -6.07 -6.56
CA GLN A 507 -6.56 -5.43 -7.52
C GLN A 507 -7.19 -4.21 -8.22
N ASN A 508 -8.24 -3.62 -7.65
CA ASN A 508 -8.98 -2.51 -8.23
C ASN A 508 -8.41 -1.17 -7.77
N ALA A 509 -7.70 -0.49 -8.68
CA ALA A 509 -7.06 0.80 -8.42
C ALA A 509 -8.03 1.89 -7.95
N GLY A 510 -9.33 1.83 -8.29
CA GLY A 510 -10.31 2.82 -7.87
C GLY A 510 -10.74 2.69 -6.41
N LEU A 511 -10.82 1.47 -5.88
CA LEU A 511 -11.23 1.23 -4.49
C LEU A 511 -10.12 1.56 -3.50
N LEU A 512 -8.86 1.45 -3.93
CA LEU A 512 -7.70 1.68 -3.07
C LEU A 512 -7.64 3.09 -2.49
N GLU A 513 -8.14 4.10 -3.21
CA GLU A 513 -8.21 5.48 -2.71
C GLU A 513 -9.17 5.63 -1.51
N SER A 514 -10.15 4.72 -1.40
CA SER A 514 -11.14 4.68 -0.33
C SER A 514 -10.78 3.73 0.82
N VAL A 515 -9.58 3.14 0.83
CA VAL A 515 -9.19 2.13 1.83
C VAL A 515 -9.26 2.62 3.29
N LEU A 516 -9.17 3.93 3.51
CA LEU A 516 -9.29 4.53 4.85
C LEU A 516 -10.74 4.79 5.28
N MET A 517 -11.72 4.76 4.37
CA MET A 517 -13.11 5.07 4.70
C MET A 517 -13.71 4.10 5.71
N PRO A 518 -13.50 2.77 5.63
CA PRO A 518 -14.01 1.85 6.64
C PRO A 518 -13.39 2.04 8.03
N PHE A 519 -12.19 2.62 8.15
CA PHE A 519 -11.60 2.93 9.46
C PHE A 519 -12.41 3.99 10.23
N ASP A 520 -13.18 4.83 9.53
CA ASP A 520 -14.02 5.83 10.17
C ASP A 520 -15.20 5.20 10.95
N ILE A 521 -15.57 3.95 10.63
CA ILE A 521 -16.54 3.19 11.44
C ILE A 521 -16.03 3.02 12.87
N TYR A 522 -14.72 2.82 13.07
CA TYR A 522 -14.15 2.75 14.41
C TYR A 522 -14.22 4.07 15.16
N ASN A 523 -14.12 5.21 14.47
CA ASN A 523 -14.32 6.53 15.09
C ASN A 523 -15.75 6.66 15.63
N ASP A 524 -16.73 6.22 14.83
CA ASP A 524 -18.14 6.22 15.22
C ASP A 524 -18.38 5.28 16.40
N SER A 525 -17.91 4.04 16.33
CA SER A 525 -18.06 3.05 17.41
C SER A 525 -17.43 3.54 18.71
N ALA A 526 -16.26 4.18 18.63
CA ALA A 526 -15.58 4.74 19.80
C ALA A 526 -16.36 5.92 20.39
N GLN A 527 -16.90 6.80 19.54
CA GLN A 527 -17.76 7.90 19.99
C GLN A 527 -19.03 7.37 20.65
N GLN A 528 -19.67 6.34 20.08
CA GLN A 528 -20.82 5.68 20.69
C GLN A 528 -20.46 5.02 22.04
N ALA A 529 -19.33 4.31 22.12
CA ALA A 529 -18.87 3.66 23.35
C ALA A 529 -18.65 4.67 24.49
N LEU A 530 -18.03 5.82 24.20
CA LEU A 530 -17.70 6.84 25.21
C LEU A 530 -18.85 7.80 25.52
N ALA A 531 -19.52 8.35 24.50
CA ALA A 531 -20.50 9.41 24.68
C ALA A 531 -21.91 8.87 24.96
N ALA A 532 -22.31 7.80 24.25
CA ALA A 532 -23.66 7.23 24.36
C ALA A 532 -23.72 6.11 25.42
N LEU A 533 -22.93 5.05 25.27
CA LEU A 533 -22.94 3.88 26.16
C LEU A 533 -22.19 4.13 27.48
N ARG A 534 -21.22 5.06 27.47
CA ARG A 534 -20.35 5.41 28.60
C ARG A 534 -19.65 4.19 29.20
N GLN A 535 -19.22 3.26 28.35
CA GLN A 535 -18.51 2.04 28.74
C GLN A 535 -17.06 2.12 28.29
N ARG A 536 -16.15 2.05 29.27
CA ARG A 536 -14.71 2.11 28.99
C ARG A 536 -14.18 0.85 28.32
N PHE A 537 -14.62 -0.34 28.76
CA PHE A 537 -14.10 -1.60 28.23
C PHE A 537 -14.36 -1.75 26.73
N LEU A 538 -15.51 -1.28 26.22
CA LEU A 538 -15.83 -1.25 24.79
C LEU A 538 -14.82 -0.38 24.02
N TYR A 539 -14.48 0.80 24.55
CA TYR A 539 -13.47 1.65 23.95
C TYR A 539 -12.08 0.99 23.98
N ASP A 540 -11.71 0.37 25.10
CA ASP A 540 -10.42 -0.32 25.23
C ASP A 540 -10.31 -1.48 24.20
N GLU A 541 -11.41 -2.19 23.91
CA GLU A 541 -11.47 -3.22 22.87
C GLU A 541 -11.41 -2.65 21.45
N ILE A 542 -12.13 -1.56 21.17
CA ILE A 542 -12.06 -0.85 19.89
C ILE A 542 -10.63 -0.34 19.64
N GLU A 543 -10.00 0.27 20.65
CA GLU A 543 -8.63 0.78 20.57
C GLU A 543 -7.64 -0.33 20.27
N ALA A 544 -7.72 -1.46 20.99
CA ALA A 544 -6.86 -2.61 20.77
C ALA A 544 -7.04 -3.22 19.37
N GLU A 545 -8.28 -3.31 18.87
CA GLU A 545 -8.55 -3.80 17.52
C GLU A 545 -8.01 -2.86 16.45
N VAL A 546 -8.24 -1.55 16.60
CA VAL A 546 -7.75 -0.53 15.66
C VAL A 546 -6.24 -0.52 15.61
N ASP A 547 -5.55 -0.60 16.75
CA ASP A 547 -4.08 -0.62 16.79
C ASP A 547 -3.54 -1.82 16.00
N HIS A 548 -4.11 -3.01 16.18
CA HIS A 548 -3.71 -4.20 15.46
C HIS A 548 -4.03 -4.12 13.96
N CYS A 549 -5.26 -3.73 13.61
CA CYS A 549 -5.73 -3.61 12.22
C CYS A 549 -4.95 -2.53 11.46
N PHE A 550 -4.63 -1.39 12.08
CA PHE A 550 -3.89 -0.31 11.43
C PHE A 550 -2.43 -0.70 11.16
N ASP A 551 -1.78 -1.42 12.08
CA ASP A 551 -0.44 -1.99 11.86
C ASP A 551 -0.43 -2.99 10.69
N LEU A 552 -1.42 -3.89 10.64
CA LEU A 552 -1.60 -4.83 9.53
C LEU A 552 -1.86 -4.10 8.21
N PHE A 553 -2.71 -3.07 8.22
CA PHE A 553 -3.01 -2.23 7.06
C PHE A 553 -1.75 -1.57 6.51
N VAL A 554 -0.95 -0.89 7.35
CA VAL A 554 0.28 -0.23 6.90
C VAL A 554 1.27 -1.24 6.35
N SER A 555 1.39 -2.43 6.96
CA SER A 555 2.26 -3.51 6.48
C SER A 555 1.81 -4.03 5.11
N LYS A 556 0.54 -4.41 4.97
CA LYS A 556 -0.03 -4.94 3.71
C LYS A 556 0.02 -3.89 2.59
N LEU A 557 -0.37 -2.65 2.87
CA LEU A 557 -0.31 -1.55 1.91
C LEU A 557 1.12 -1.30 1.44
N SER A 558 2.09 -1.29 2.36
CA SER A 558 3.51 -1.13 2.02
C SER A 558 4.01 -2.28 1.13
N GLU A 559 3.62 -3.52 1.41
CA GLU A 559 3.97 -4.68 0.57
C GLU A 559 3.37 -4.56 -0.84
N ILE A 560 2.11 -4.12 -0.97
CA ILE A 560 1.44 -3.89 -2.25
C ILE A 560 2.16 -2.79 -3.04
N ILE A 561 2.45 -1.65 -2.40
CA ILE A 561 3.19 -0.53 -3.01
C ILE A 561 4.55 -1.02 -3.52
N PHE A 562 5.34 -1.66 -2.65
CA PHE A 562 6.67 -2.14 -3.03
C PHE A 562 6.60 -3.13 -4.19
N THR A 563 5.67 -4.09 -4.13
CA THR A 563 5.47 -5.10 -5.19
C THR A 563 5.09 -4.44 -6.51
N PHE A 564 4.18 -3.46 -6.50
CA PHE A 564 3.78 -2.73 -7.71
C PHE A 564 4.95 -1.97 -8.34
N TYR A 565 5.67 -1.15 -7.55
CA TYR A 565 6.78 -0.36 -8.09
C TYR A 565 7.98 -1.23 -8.51
N LYS A 566 8.23 -2.36 -7.83
CA LYS A 566 9.25 -3.33 -8.25
C LYS A 566 8.86 -4.00 -9.57
N SER A 567 7.59 -4.39 -9.72
CA SER A 567 7.05 -4.99 -10.96
C SER A 567 7.11 -4.00 -12.12
N TRP A 568 6.69 -2.75 -11.89
CA TRP A 568 6.72 -1.69 -12.89
C TRP A 568 8.17 -1.44 -13.35
N ALA A 569 9.11 -1.30 -12.41
CA ALA A 569 10.51 -1.13 -12.74
C ALA A 569 11.08 -2.32 -13.51
N ALA A 570 10.74 -3.56 -13.13
CA ALA A 570 11.21 -4.76 -13.81
C ALA A 570 10.64 -4.88 -15.23
N SER A 571 9.38 -4.49 -15.43
CA SER A 571 8.71 -4.48 -16.74
C SER A 571 9.35 -3.47 -17.69
N GLU A 572 9.63 -2.24 -17.24
CA GLU A 572 10.30 -1.21 -18.05
C GLU A 572 11.74 -1.58 -18.44
N LEU A 573 12.42 -2.39 -17.61
CA LEU A 573 13.81 -2.80 -17.83
C LEU A 573 13.97 -4.10 -18.63
N LEU A 574 12.89 -4.65 -19.19
CA LEU A 574 12.94 -5.77 -20.14
C LEU A 574 13.39 -5.30 -21.53
N ASP A 575 14.13 -6.15 -22.23
CA ASP A 575 14.58 -5.85 -23.60
C ASP A 575 13.38 -5.82 -24.56
N PRO A 576 13.14 -4.72 -25.30
CA PRO A 576 12.07 -4.64 -26.28
C PRO A 576 12.14 -5.73 -27.36
N SER A 577 13.33 -6.20 -27.72
CA SER A 577 13.55 -7.27 -28.69
C SER A 577 13.11 -8.63 -28.14
N PHE A 578 13.28 -8.84 -26.83
CA PHE A 578 12.78 -10.03 -26.14
C PHE A 578 11.24 -10.02 -26.11
N LEU A 579 10.63 -8.87 -25.80
CA LEU A 579 9.17 -8.72 -25.81
C LEU A 579 8.58 -8.92 -27.21
N PHE A 580 9.25 -8.41 -28.26
CA PHE A 580 8.81 -8.61 -29.65
C PHE A 580 8.89 -10.07 -30.11
N ALA A 581 9.85 -10.85 -29.59
CA ALA A 581 10.01 -12.25 -29.93
C ALA A 581 8.97 -13.18 -29.26
N LEU A 582 8.16 -12.65 -28.33
CA LEU A 582 7.19 -13.41 -27.56
C LEU A 582 5.76 -13.15 -28.05
N ASP A 583 5.01 -14.22 -28.29
CA ASP A 583 3.62 -14.13 -28.75
C ASP A 583 2.65 -13.56 -27.67
N ASN A 584 3.02 -13.65 -26.38
CA ASN A 584 2.19 -13.22 -25.23
C ASN A 584 2.88 -12.13 -24.39
N GLY A 585 3.29 -11.02 -25.01
CA GLY A 585 3.94 -9.89 -24.33
C GLY A 585 3.11 -9.22 -23.23
N GLU A 586 1.77 -9.32 -23.30
CA GLU A 586 0.84 -8.76 -22.30
C GLU A 586 1.05 -9.32 -20.90
N LYS A 587 1.63 -10.54 -20.78
CA LYS A 587 1.91 -11.18 -19.48
C LYS A 587 2.91 -10.41 -18.62
N TYR A 588 3.72 -9.54 -19.22
CA TYR A 588 4.73 -8.72 -18.54
C TYR A 588 4.26 -7.29 -18.31
N TYR A 589 3.05 -6.94 -18.75
CA TYR A 589 2.46 -5.64 -18.53
C TYR A 589 1.92 -5.52 -17.10
N VAL A 590 2.26 -4.43 -16.42
CA VAL A 590 1.80 -4.14 -15.06
C VAL A 590 0.68 -3.11 -15.12
N GLN A 591 -0.49 -3.49 -14.60
CA GLN A 591 -1.66 -2.59 -14.56
C GLN A 591 -1.39 -1.40 -13.63
N PRO A 592 -1.56 -0.15 -14.08
CA PRO A 592 -1.33 1.03 -13.26
C PRO A 592 -2.23 1.08 -12.02
N MET A 593 -1.64 1.34 -10.86
CA MET A 593 -2.34 1.56 -9.59
C MET A 593 -2.27 3.03 -9.14
N ARG A 594 -3.22 3.46 -8.30
CA ARG A 594 -3.36 4.85 -7.85
C ARG A 594 -2.98 5.02 -6.37
N PHE A 595 -1.71 5.31 -6.10
CA PHE A 595 -1.20 5.57 -4.75
C PHE A 595 -1.06 7.05 -4.41
N THR A 596 -1.17 7.95 -5.40
CA THR A 596 -0.86 9.37 -5.25
C THR A 596 -1.67 10.07 -4.16
N ALA A 597 -2.94 9.71 -3.98
CA ALA A 597 -3.77 10.26 -2.91
C ALA A 597 -3.24 9.83 -1.53
N LEU A 598 -2.92 8.54 -1.35
CA LEU A 598 -2.38 7.97 -0.11
C LEU A 598 -1.03 8.59 0.27
N PHE A 599 -0.15 8.83 -0.72
CA PHE A 599 1.14 9.48 -0.47
C PHE A 599 1.05 10.94 -0.04
N LYS A 600 -0.10 11.60 -0.26
CA LYS A 600 -0.35 12.98 0.18
C LYS A 600 -1.00 13.05 1.57
N MET A 601 -1.42 11.92 2.14
CA MET A 601 -2.09 11.88 3.43
C MET A 601 -1.09 12.00 4.59
N THR A 602 -1.08 13.16 5.24
CA THR A 602 -0.23 13.47 6.40
C THR A 602 -1.00 13.58 7.72
N ARG A 603 -2.34 13.58 7.66
CA ARG A 603 -3.23 13.78 8.80
C ARG A 603 -4.47 12.92 8.69
N VAL A 604 -4.33 11.63 8.98
CA VAL A 604 -5.46 10.70 9.14
C VAL A 604 -5.95 10.80 10.58
N LYS A 605 -7.23 11.13 10.78
CA LYS A 605 -7.84 11.19 12.12
C LYS A 605 -8.42 9.83 12.47
N LEU A 606 -7.89 9.21 13.53
CA LEU A 606 -8.35 7.91 14.00
C LEU A 606 -8.28 7.84 15.52
N LEU A 607 -9.40 7.54 16.16
CA LEU A 607 -9.58 7.52 17.62
C LEU A 607 -9.04 8.77 18.33
N GLY A 608 -9.20 9.94 17.70
CA GLY A 608 -8.70 11.23 18.19
C GLY A 608 -7.20 11.49 17.93
N ARG A 609 -6.46 10.52 17.40
CA ARG A 609 -5.05 10.66 17.02
C ARG A 609 -4.93 11.25 15.61
N ASN A 610 -3.87 12.01 15.34
CA ASN A 610 -3.51 12.46 13.99
C ASN A 610 -2.32 11.65 13.50
N ILE A 611 -2.54 10.75 12.55
CA ILE A 611 -1.55 9.82 12.03
C ILE A 611 -1.00 10.34 10.70
N ASP A 612 0.34 10.41 10.58
CA ASP A 612 1.02 10.71 9.31
C ASP A 612 1.28 9.42 8.52
N LEU A 613 0.32 9.07 7.68
CA LEU A 613 0.40 7.86 6.84
C LEU A 613 1.60 7.90 5.89
N ARG A 614 1.91 9.07 5.31
CA ARG A 614 3.07 9.25 4.42
C ARG A 614 4.37 8.92 5.13
N SER A 615 4.54 9.39 6.37
CA SER A 615 5.73 9.09 7.17
C SER A 615 5.84 7.61 7.47
N LEU A 616 4.75 6.95 7.87
CA LEU A 616 4.73 5.51 8.17
C LEU A 616 5.07 4.66 6.93
N ILE A 617 4.52 5.00 5.77
CA ILE A 617 4.86 4.33 4.51
C ILE A 617 6.34 4.58 4.19
N SER A 618 6.84 5.80 4.33
CA SER A 618 8.25 6.13 4.02
C SER A 618 9.23 5.36 4.90
N GLU A 619 8.96 5.25 6.20
CA GLU A 619 9.76 4.47 7.15
C GLU A 619 9.76 2.97 6.79
N ARG A 620 8.58 2.42 6.48
CA ARG A 620 8.46 1.02 6.03
C ARG A 620 9.17 0.78 4.71
N MET A 621 9.07 1.69 3.74
CA MET A 621 9.81 1.60 2.48
C MET A 621 11.32 1.58 2.73
N ASN A 622 11.83 2.49 3.57
CA ASN A 622 13.25 2.53 3.94
C ASN A 622 13.74 1.20 4.54
N LYS A 623 12.91 0.53 5.34
CA LYS A 623 13.21 -0.81 5.87
C LYS A 623 13.19 -1.87 4.76
N VAL A 624 12.13 -1.92 3.94
CA VAL A 624 11.97 -2.92 2.88
C VAL A 624 13.09 -2.84 1.85
N PHE A 625 13.57 -1.65 1.49
CA PHE A 625 14.72 -1.49 0.58
C PHE A 625 16.01 -2.08 1.17
N ARG A 626 16.26 -1.90 2.48
CA ARG A 626 17.41 -2.50 3.17
C ARG A 626 17.28 -4.02 3.23
N ASP A 627 16.13 -4.52 3.69
CA ASP A 627 15.83 -5.95 3.77
C ASP A 627 15.96 -6.62 2.37
N ASN A 628 15.57 -5.93 1.30
CA ASN A 628 15.71 -6.46 -0.05
C ASN A 628 17.17 -6.48 -0.53
N ILE A 629 17.98 -5.45 -0.26
CA ILE A 629 19.41 -5.46 -0.60
C ILE A 629 20.14 -6.55 0.18
N GLU A 630 19.84 -6.69 1.48
CA GLU A 630 20.38 -7.75 2.33
C GLU A 630 20.11 -9.13 1.73
N PHE A 631 18.85 -9.40 1.36
CA PHE A 631 18.47 -10.62 0.66
C PHE A 631 19.25 -10.84 -0.65
N LEU A 632 19.44 -9.79 -1.46
CA LEU A 632 20.19 -9.89 -2.72
C LEU A 632 21.67 -10.22 -2.47
N PHE A 633 22.27 -9.70 -1.40
CA PHE A 633 23.64 -10.02 -1.00
C PHE A 633 23.77 -11.44 -0.47
N ASP A 634 22.88 -11.87 0.44
CA ASP A 634 22.83 -13.26 0.93
C ASP A 634 22.67 -14.26 -0.22
N ARG A 635 21.84 -13.90 -1.22
CA ARG A 635 21.67 -14.70 -2.43
C ARG A 635 22.97 -14.79 -3.24
N PHE A 636 23.65 -13.68 -3.48
CA PHE A 636 24.92 -13.68 -4.19
C PHE A 636 25.99 -14.51 -3.45
N GLU A 637 26.03 -14.41 -2.11
CA GLU A 637 26.94 -15.18 -1.25
C GLU A 637 26.69 -16.69 -1.31
N SER A 638 25.48 -17.12 -1.65
CA SER A 638 25.14 -18.54 -1.87
C SER A 638 25.52 -19.08 -3.26
N GLN A 639 25.92 -18.22 -4.21
CA GLN A 639 26.16 -18.56 -5.62
C GLN A 639 27.63 -18.42 -6.00
N ASP A 640 27.99 -18.73 -7.26
CA ASP A 640 29.34 -18.50 -7.78
C ASP A 640 29.51 -17.10 -8.38
N LEU A 641 30.77 -16.74 -8.70
CA LEU A 641 31.11 -15.40 -9.17
C LEU A 641 30.35 -15.00 -10.46
N CYS A 642 29.85 -15.94 -11.26
CA CYS A 642 29.10 -15.64 -12.47
C CYS A 642 27.76 -14.94 -12.16
N ALA A 643 27.22 -15.14 -10.95
CA ALA A 643 25.97 -14.51 -10.50
C ALA A 643 26.06 -12.99 -10.30
N VAL A 644 27.26 -12.38 -10.41
CA VAL A 644 27.44 -10.93 -10.26
C VAL A 644 26.61 -10.13 -11.27
N VAL A 645 26.33 -10.69 -12.45
CA VAL A 645 25.47 -10.08 -13.48
C VAL A 645 23.99 -10.10 -13.06
N GLU A 646 23.54 -11.19 -12.43
CA GLU A 646 22.19 -11.29 -11.86
C GLU A 646 22.02 -10.27 -10.73
N LEU A 647 23.00 -10.19 -9.82
CA LEU A 647 23.01 -9.24 -8.73
C LEU A 647 22.94 -7.79 -9.23
N GLU A 648 23.76 -7.42 -10.21
CA GLU A 648 23.73 -6.08 -10.82
C GLU A 648 22.33 -5.78 -11.37
N LYS A 649 21.77 -6.69 -12.16
CA LYS A 649 20.44 -6.48 -12.77
C LYS A 649 19.35 -6.32 -11.73
N LEU A 650 19.34 -7.14 -10.67
CA LEU A 650 18.34 -7.05 -9.59
C LEU A 650 18.46 -5.74 -8.80
N LEU A 651 19.69 -5.28 -8.55
CA LEU A 651 19.96 -3.98 -7.93
C LEU A 651 19.59 -2.80 -8.83
N GLU A 652 19.78 -2.90 -10.15
CA GLU A 652 19.31 -1.89 -11.11
C GLU A 652 17.78 -1.78 -11.10
N ILE A 653 17.07 -2.90 -11.07
CA ILE A 653 15.60 -2.90 -10.94
C ILE A 653 15.19 -2.25 -9.62
N LEU A 654 15.86 -2.59 -8.52
CA LEU A 654 15.57 -2.01 -7.22
C LEU A 654 15.85 -0.49 -7.18
N LYS A 655 16.95 -0.05 -7.78
CA LYS A 655 17.31 1.37 -7.93
C LYS A 655 16.29 2.12 -8.76
N HIS A 656 15.78 1.53 -9.84
CA HIS A 656 14.75 2.14 -10.66
C HIS A 656 13.42 2.25 -9.92
N ALA A 657 13.01 1.19 -9.19
CA ALA A 657 11.83 1.22 -8.32
C ALA A 657 11.95 2.30 -7.24
N HIS A 658 13.13 2.45 -6.62
CA HIS A 658 13.44 3.53 -5.68
C HIS A 658 13.30 4.91 -6.33
N GLY A 659 13.82 5.09 -7.55
CA GLY A 659 13.73 6.34 -8.30
C GLY A 659 12.29 6.72 -8.69
N LEU A 660 11.42 5.73 -8.93
CA LEU A 660 9.99 5.95 -9.16
C LEU A 660 9.28 6.37 -7.86
N LEU A 661 9.54 5.69 -6.74
CA LEU A 661 8.93 5.99 -5.44
C LEU A 661 9.40 7.32 -4.84
N SER A 662 10.68 7.68 -5.01
CA SER A 662 11.29 8.91 -4.48
C SER A 662 10.67 10.20 -5.05
N LYS A 663 9.89 10.10 -6.14
CA LYS A 663 9.15 11.24 -6.70
C LYS A 663 8.02 11.69 -5.78
N ASP A 664 7.37 10.74 -5.11
CA ASP A 664 6.18 10.96 -4.28
C ASP A 664 6.48 10.83 -2.78
N LEU A 665 7.44 9.98 -2.39
CA LEU A 665 7.82 9.72 -0.99
C LEU A 665 9.20 10.28 -0.66
N SER A 666 9.36 10.70 0.60
CA SER A 666 10.65 11.14 1.13
C SER A 666 11.38 9.95 1.77
N ILE A 667 12.09 9.20 0.93
CA ILE A 667 12.90 8.04 1.34
C ILE A 667 14.40 8.36 1.27
N ASP A 668 15.22 7.60 1.99
CA ASP A 668 16.67 7.78 2.00
C ASP A 668 17.23 7.61 0.59
N SER A 669 18.33 8.30 0.26
CA SER A 669 18.93 8.16 -1.06
C SER A 669 19.41 6.71 -1.29
N PHE A 670 19.14 6.15 -2.47
CA PHE A 670 19.53 4.77 -2.78
C PHE A 670 21.05 4.55 -2.59
N SER A 671 21.87 5.56 -2.88
CA SER A 671 23.31 5.49 -2.66
C SER A 671 23.68 5.38 -1.18
N LEU A 672 22.95 6.04 -0.28
CA LEU A 672 23.17 5.90 1.16
C LEU A 672 22.78 4.49 1.62
N ILE A 673 21.59 4.02 1.23
CA ILE A 673 21.10 2.67 1.57
C ILE A 673 22.09 1.61 1.07
N LEU A 674 22.53 1.70 -0.20
CA LEU A 674 23.47 0.73 -0.76
C LEU A 674 24.83 0.77 -0.06
N ASN A 675 25.37 1.94 0.27
CA ASN A 675 26.65 2.05 0.97
C ASN A 675 26.56 1.55 2.41
N GLU A 676 25.41 1.72 3.08
CA GLU A 676 25.13 1.13 4.39
C GLU A 676 25.21 -0.40 4.32
N MET A 677 24.47 -1.01 3.39
CA MET A 677 24.43 -2.47 3.22
C MET A 677 25.75 -3.07 2.72
N GLN A 678 26.54 -2.31 1.96
CA GLN A 678 27.89 -2.71 1.54
C GLN A 678 28.94 -2.57 2.66
N GLU A 679 28.56 -2.08 3.85
CA GLU A 679 29.46 -1.76 4.97
C GLU A 679 30.51 -0.68 4.61
N ASN A 680 30.16 0.20 3.67
CA ASN A 680 31.03 1.22 3.07
C ASN A 680 30.88 2.61 3.70
N LEU A 681 30.29 2.74 4.89
CA LEU A 681 30.10 4.05 5.53
C LEU A 681 31.36 4.58 6.23
N SER A 682 32.25 3.70 6.69
CA SER A 682 33.48 4.11 7.38
C SER A 682 34.49 4.73 6.42
N LEU A 683 34.90 5.98 6.67
CA LEU A 683 35.91 6.70 5.86
C LEU A 683 37.26 5.98 5.77
N VAL A 684 37.53 5.05 6.68
CA VAL A 684 38.81 4.31 6.75
C VAL A 684 38.69 2.92 6.10
N SER A 685 37.48 2.42 5.88
CA SER A 685 37.27 1.14 5.20
C SER A 685 37.21 1.34 3.68
N PHE A 686 38.10 0.63 2.99
CA PHE A 686 38.09 0.47 1.53
C PHE A 686 37.64 -0.94 1.11
N SER A 687 37.37 -1.82 2.08
CA SER A 687 36.83 -3.16 1.84
C SER A 687 35.32 -3.14 2.05
N SER A 688 34.57 -3.43 0.99
CA SER A 688 33.12 -3.62 1.05
C SER A 688 32.77 -5.10 1.19
N ARG A 689 31.57 -5.40 1.73
CA ARG A 689 31.02 -6.77 1.81
C ARG A 689 31.10 -7.51 0.46
N LEU A 690 30.74 -6.83 -0.62
CA LEU A 690 30.84 -7.38 -1.98
C LEU A 690 32.28 -7.60 -2.43
N ALA A 691 33.21 -6.68 -2.13
CA ALA A 691 34.61 -6.84 -2.52
C ALA A 691 35.25 -8.03 -1.79
N THR A 692 34.98 -8.18 -0.50
CA THR A 692 35.44 -9.31 0.31
C THR A 692 34.84 -10.62 -0.18
N GLN A 693 33.55 -10.63 -0.55
CA GLN A 693 32.89 -11.81 -1.08
C GLN A 693 33.44 -12.22 -2.45
N ILE A 694 33.63 -11.26 -3.37
CA ILE A 694 34.26 -11.53 -4.66
C ILE A 694 35.67 -12.10 -4.45
N TRP A 695 36.45 -11.52 -3.54
CA TRP A 695 37.78 -12.05 -3.22
C TRP A 695 37.73 -13.48 -2.64
N SER A 696 36.78 -13.75 -1.75
CA SER A 696 36.55 -15.08 -1.17
C SER A 696 36.23 -16.11 -2.25
N GLU A 697 35.28 -15.83 -3.15
CA GLU A 697 34.93 -16.69 -4.28
C GLU A 697 36.07 -16.83 -5.30
N MET A 698 36.85 -15.77 -5.50
CA MET A 698 38.04 -15.82 -6.34
C MET A 698 39.04 -16.87 -5.82
N GLN A 699 39.28 -16.87 -4.51
CA GLN A 699 40.24 -17.77 -3.87
C GLN A 699 39.70 -19.20 -3.71
N SER A 700 38.43 -19.36 -3.34
CA SER A 700 37.84 -20.65 -2.97
C SER A 700 37.39 -21.49 -4.18
N ASP A 701 36.89 -20.85 -5.24
CA ASP A 701 36.26 -21.53 -6.38
C ASP A 701 36.81 -21.07 -7.74
N PHE A 702 36.85 -19.78 -8.03
CA PHE A 702 37.18 -19.28 -9.38
C PHE A 702 38.60 -19.67 -9.82
N LEU A 703 39.63 -19.25 -9.08
CA LEU A 703 41.02 -19.48 -9.45
C LEU A 703 41.39 -20.98 -9.49
N PRO A 704 40.89 -21.85 -8.60
CA PRO A 704 41.09 -23.30 -8.73
C PRO A 704 40.35 -23.93 -9.91
N ASN A 705 39.07 -23.60 -10.12
CA ASN A 705 38.15 -24.43 -10.92
C ASN A 705 37.80 -23.88 -12.32
N PHE A 706 38.04 -22.59 -12.58
CA PHE A 706 37.75 -21.99 -13.90
C PHE A 706 38.96 -22.04 -14.82
N VAL A 707 38.71 -22.27 -16.10
CA VAL A 707 39.73 -22.44 -17.14
C VAL A 707 39.56 -21.35 -18.19
N LEU A 708 40.64 -20.65 -18.52
CA LEU A 708 40.64 -19.63 -19.56
C LEU A 708 40.65 -20.25 -20.96
N CYS A 709 39.78 -19.74 -21.83
CA CYS A 709 39.84 -19.91 -23.27
C CYS A 709 40.11 -18.54 -23.91
N ASN A 710 41.34 -18.35 -24.40
CA ASN A 710 41.81 -17.10 -24.96
C ASN A 710 41.05 -16.73 -26.25
N THR A 711 40.70 -17.71 -27.08
CA THR A 711 39.93 -17.52 -28.33
C THR A 711 38.56 -16.90 -28.08
N THR A 712 37.88 -17.30 -27.00
CA THR A 712 36.56 -16.75 -26.65
C THR A 712 36.63 -15.60 -25.65
N GLN A 713 37.81 -15.34 -25.09
CA GLN A 713 38.05 -14.41 -23.98
C GLN A 713 37.14 -14.68 -22.77
N ARG A 714 36.93 -15.96 -22.44
CA ARG A 714 36.04 -16.40 -21.37
C ARG A 714 36.73 -17.42 -20.48
N PHE A 715 36.39 -17.35 -19.20
CA PHE A 715 36.65 -18.40 -18.24
C PHE A 715 35.44 -19.32 -18.16
N VAL A 716 35.67 -20.63 -18.27
CA VAL A 716 34.62 -21.66 -18.21
C VAL A 716 34.99 -22.67 -17.13
N ARG A 717 34.01 -23.17 -16.38
CA ARG A 717 34.26 -24.15 -15.32
C ARG A 717 34.82 -25.46 -15.92
N SER A 718 35.86 -26.01 -15.29
CA SER A 718 36.43 -27.30 -15.69
C SER A 718 35.43 -28.46 -15.47
N SER A 719 35.32 -29.36 -16.45
CA SER A 719 34.47 -30.56 -16.42
C SER A 719 35.05 -31.72 -15.58
N ARG A 720 36.32 -31.66 -15.19
CA ARG A 720 37.08 -32.82 -14.65
C ARG A 720 37.72 -32.61 -13.28
N VAL A 721 37.62 -31.42 -12.69
CA VAL A 721 38.03 -31.21 -11.29
C VAL A 721 36.89 -31.69 -10.39
N PRO A 722 37.13 -32.63 -9.45
CA PRO A 722 36.12 -32.98 -8.46
C PRO A 722 35.70 -31.70 -7.75
N LEU A 723 34.38 -31.45 -7.63
CA LEU A 723 33.84 -30.41 -6.77
C LEU A 723 34.47 -30.62 -5.39
N VAL A 724 35.52 -29.87 -5.05
CA VAL A 724 35.85 -29.67 -3.65
C VAL A 724 34.60 -29.01 -3.13
N PRO A 725 33.81 -29.67 -2.25
CA PRO A 725 32.57 -29.11 -1.81
C PRO A 725 32.93 -27.90 -0.94
N VAL A 726 32.94 -26.72 -1.56
CA VAL A 726 32.87 -25.47 -0.83
C VAL A 726 31.49 -25.52 -0.19
N GLN A 727 31.44 -25.60 1.14
CA GLN A 727 30.17 -25.50 1.87
C GLN A 727 29.63 -24.09 1.63
N LYS A 728 28.76 -23.95 0.62
CA LYS A 728 28.05 -22.71 0.36
C LYS A 728 26.84 -22.60 1.28
N PRO A 729 26.48 -21.38 1.72
CA PRO A 729 25.21 -21.14 2.39
C PRO A 729 24.04 -21.63 1.52
N SER A 730 22.93 -22.04 2.15
CA SER A 730 21.70 -22.33 1.42
C SER A 730 21.15 -21.06 0.79
N VAL A 731 20.64 -21.16 -0.44
CA VAL A 731 19.98 -20.04 -1.11
C VAL A 731 18.80 -19.54 -0.25
N PRO A 732 18.75 -18.24 0.09
CA PRO A 732 17.67 -17.71 0.91
C PRO A 732 16.32 -17.80 0.16
N HIS A 733 15.27 -18.17 0.89
CA HIS A 733 13.91 -18.16 0.36
C HIS A 733 13.27 -16.79 0.58
N ALA A 734 12.71 -16.20 -0.47
CA ALA A 734 11.99 -14.94 -0.39
C ALA A 734 10.78 -14.94 -1.31
N LYS A 735 9.83 -14.05 -1.00
CA LYS A 735 8.65 -13.75 -1.82
C LYS A 735 9.06 -13.22 -3.20
N ASP A 736 8.18 -13.36 -4.19
CA ASP A 736 8.44 -12.90 -5.57
C ASP A 736 8.78 -11.41 -5.67
N ASN A 737 8.24 -10.60 -4.75
CA ASN A 737 8.49 -9.16 -4.68
C ASN A 737 9.93 -8.78 -4.33
N PHE A 738 10.70 -9.66 -3.69
CA PHE A 738 12.13 -9.44 -3.41
C PHE A 738 13.02 -9.70 -4.64
N TYR A 739 12.46 -10.28 -5.70
CA TYR A 739 13.12 -10.43 -6.99
C TYR A 739 12.66 -9.32 -7.96
N CYS A 740 11.69 -9.60 -8.82
CA CYS A 740 11.19 -8.71 -9.88
C CYS A 740 9.71 -8.37 -9.73
N GLY A 741 9.08 -8.68 -8.59
CA GLY A 741 7.68 -8.34 -8.33
C GLY A 741 6.73 -9.52 -8.48
N THR A 742 6.60 -10.04 -9.71
CA THR A 742 5.72 -11.17 -10.04
C THR A 742 6.49 -12.40 -10.49
N GLN A 743 5.87 -13.58 -10.39
CA GLN A 743 6.45 -14.84 -10.85
C GLN A 743 6.83 -14.81 -12.34
N GLU A 744 6.01 -14.14 -13.16
CA GLU A 744 6.26 -13.88 -14.58
C GLU A 744 7.56 -13.12 -14.82
N LEU A 745 7.70 -11.96 -14.18
CA LEU A 745 8.86 -11.10 -14.33
C LEU A 745 10.12 -11.78 -13.77
N ASN A 746 9.98 -12.55 -12.69
CA ASN A 746 11.06 -13.38 -12.15
C ASN A 746 11.56 -14.37 -13.20
N SER A 747 10.65 -15.07 -13.89
CA SER A 747 11.03 -16.05 -14.92
C SER A 747 11.73 -15.41 -16.13
N ALA A 748 11.31 -14.21 -16.54
CA ALA A 748 11.91 -13.48 -17.66
C ALA A 748 13.33 -13.00 -17.32
N HIS A 749 13.51 -12.31 -16.20
CA HIS A 749 14.82 -11.83 -15.76
C HIS A 749 15.77 -12.98 -15.39
N GLN A 750 15.24 -14.09 -14.86
CA GLN A 750 16.06 -15.28 -14.63
C GLN A 750 16.53 -15.92 -15.94
N SER A 751 15.72 -15.88 -17.00
CA SER A 751 16.14 -16.38 -18.32
C SER A 751 17.32 -15.58 -18.88
N PHE A 752 17.35 -14.27 -18.65
CA PHE A 752 18.50 -13.43 -18.94
C PHE A 752 19.72 -13.82 -18.09
N ALA A 753 19.57 -13.96 -16.78
CA ALA A 753 20.66 -14.35 -15.87
C ALA A 753 21.31 -15.69 -16.27
N ARG A 754 20.51 -16.67 -16.72
CA ARG A 754 21.00 -17.99 -17.18
C ARG A 754 21.94 -17.91 -18.38
N LEU A 755 21.86 -16.86 -19.22
CA LEU A 755 22.81 -16.67 -20.33
C LEU A 755 24.23 -16.36 -19.84
N HIS A 756 24.36 -15.87 -18.60
CA HIS A 756 25.60 -15.42 -18.01
C HIS A 756 26.14 -16.35 -16.90
N SER A 757 25.43 -17.43 -16.53
CA SER A 757 25.86 -18.33 -15.45
C SER A 757 26.95 -19.31 -15.87
N GLY A 758 27.04 -19.66 -17.15
CA GLY A 758 27.94 -20.71 -17.64
C GLY A 758 29.40 -20.30 -17.87
N PHE A 759 29.74 -19.01 -17.75
CA PHE A 759 31.08 -18.49 -17.99
C PHE A 759 31.31 -17.19 -17.24
N PHE A 760 32.58 -16.76 -17.12
CA PHE A 760 32.95 -15.41 -16.68
C PHE A 760 33.75 -14.70 -17.78
N GLY A 761 33.42 -13.44 -18.08
CA GLY A 761 34.11 -12.65 -19.10
C GLY A 761 33.86 -11.14 -18.95
N ILE A 762 33.92 -10.41 -20.07
CA ILE A 762 33.75 -8.94 -20.10
C ILE A 762 32.43 -8.47 -19.45
N PRO A 763 31.25 -9.08 -19.70
CA PRO A 763 30.00 -8.64 -19.06
C PRO A 763 30.07 -8.68 -17.53
N HIS A 764 30.63 -9.76 -16.96
CA HIS A 764 30.81 -9.91 -15.52
C HIS A 764 31.79 -8.89 -14.95
N MET A 765 32.85 -8.59 -15.69
CA MET A 765 33.81 -7.56 -15.29
C MET A 765 33.16 -6.17 -15.22
N PHE A 766 32.27 -5.82 -16.16
CA PHE A 766 31.49 -4.59 -16.06
C PHE A 766 30.64 -4.55 -14.79
N SER A 767 29.94 -5.64 -14.46
CA SER A 767 29.15 -5.76 -13.24
C SER A 767 30.00 -5.57 -11.98
N VAL A 768 31.18 -6.20 -11.92
CA VAL A 768 32.13 -6.04 -10.80
C VAL A 768 32.55 -4.57 -10.63
N VAL A 769 32.95 -3.91 -11.72
CA VAL A 769 33.42 -2.51 -11.67
C VAL A 769 32.29 -1.57 -11.22
N ARG A 770 31.07 -1.77 -11.72
CA ARG A 770 29.91 -0.94 -11.37
C ARG A 770 29.45 -1.12 -9.92
N LEU A 771 29.43 -2.36 -9.43
CA LEU A 771 28.98 -2.66 -8.07
C LEU A 771 29.99 -2.25 -7.00
N LEU A 772 31.29 -2.43 -7.26
CA LEU A 772 32.36 -2.06 -6.31
C LEU A 772 32.70 -0.57 -6.33
N GLY A 773 32.53 0.07 -7.49
CA GLY A 773 32.87 1.47 -7.71
C GLY A 773 34.36 1.78 -7.52
N SER A 774 34.71 3.06 -7.59
CA SER A 774 36.10 3.54 -7.44
C SER A 774 36.67 3.36 -6.03
N ARG A 775 35.82 3.14 -5.03
CA ARG A 775 36.23 3.04 -3.62
C ARG A 775 36.76 1.65 -3.25
N SER A 776 36.03 0.60 -3.63
CA SER A 776 36.32 -0.78 -3.18
C SER A 776 37.17 -1.56 -4.19
N LEU A 777 37.15 -1.14 -5.46
CA LEU A 777 37.91 -1.80 -6.53
C LEU A 777 39.43 -1.81 -6.29
N PRO A 778 40.09 -0.72 -5.83
CA PRO A 778 41.53 -0.74 -5.55
C PRO A 778 41.93 -1.75 -4.48
N TRP A 779 41.06 -1.97 -3.48
CA TRP A 779 41.30 -2.97 -2.44
C TRP A 779 41.28 -4.39 -3.02
N LEU A 780 40.32 -4.70 -3.91
CA LEU A 780 40.26 -5.99 -4.59
C LEU A 780 41.50 -6.21 -5.48
N ILE A 781 41.94 -5.18 -6.21
CA ILE A 781 43.17 -5.23 -7.02
C ILE A 781 44.37 -5.57 -6.12
N ARG A 782 44.49 -4.91 -4.96
CA ARG A 782 45.57 -5.16 -4.02
C ARG A 782 45.57 -6.60 -3.51
N ALA A 783 44.41 -7.15 -3.15
CA ALA A 783 44.26 -8.52 -2.67
C ALA A 783 44.69 -9.55 -3.72
N LEU A 784 44.31 -9.35 -4.98
CA LEU A 784 44.73 -10.19 -6.12
C LEU A 784 46.24 -10.14 -6.35
N LEU A 785 46.86 -8.95 -6.24
CA LEU A 785 48.32 -8.80 -6.35
C LEU A 785 49.06 -9.49 -5.19
N ASP A 786 48.55 -9.38 -3.97
CA ASP A 786 49.08 -10.12 -2.83
C ASP A 786 49.00 -11.63 -3.03
N HIS A 787 47.93 -12.13 -3.66
CA HIS A 787 47.83 -13.54 -4.02
C HIS A 787 48.89 -13.97 -5.02
N ILE A 788 49.19 -13.16 -6.04
CA ILE A 788 50.30 -13.44 -6.97
C ILE A 788 51.62 -13.55 -6.18
N SER A 789 51.93 -12.57 -5.32
CA SER A 789 53.15 -12.57 -4.51
C SER A 789 53.25 -13.80 -3.59
N ASN A 790 52.15 -14.18 -2.95
CA ASN A 790 52.06 -15.39 -2.12
C ASN A 790 52.25 -16.65 -2.95
N LYS A 791 51.63 -16.75 -4.14
CA LYS A 791 51.76 -17.90 -5.04
C LYS A 791 53.18 -18.04 -5.57
N VAL A 792 53.84 -16.96 -5.99
CA VAL A 792 55.25 -16.94 -6.37
C VAL A 792 56.12 -17.49 -5.23
N THR A 793 55.89 -17.03 -4.00
CA THR A 793 56.61 -17.53 -2.81
C THR A 793 56.38 -19.02 -2.56
N THR A 794 55.15 -19.52 -2.73
CA THR A 794 54.87 -20.96 -2.59
C THR A 794 55.42 -21.80 -3.74
N LEU A 795 55.54 -21.23 -4.94
CA LEU A 795 56.06 -21.91 -6.12
C LEU A 795 57.58 -22.09 -6.04
N GLU A 796 58.32 -21.18 -5.41
CA GLU A 796 59.79 -21.25 -5.31
C GLU A 796 60.33 -22.61 -4.83
N PRO A 797 59.98 -23.12 -3.64
CA PRO A 797 60.53 -24.39 -3.18
C PRO A 797 60.09 -25.57 -4.05
N MET A 798 58.91 -25.48 -4.69
CA MET A 798 58.39 -26.52 -5.57
C MET A 798 59.15 -26.56 -6.90
N THR A 799 59.40 -25.39 -7.50
CA THR A 799 60.20 -25.23 -8.71
C THR A 799 61.64 -25.66 -8.47
N THR A 800 62.24 -25.31 -7.33
CA THR A 800 63.58 -25.80 -6.96
C THR A 800 63.61 -27.32 -6.76
N GLY A 801 62.54 -27.89 -6.24
CA GLY A 801 62.35 -29.35 -6.17
C GLY A 801 62.33 -30.04 -7.53
N LEU A 802 61.80 -29.40 -8.57
CA LEU A 802 61.86 -29.88 -9.96
C LEU A 802 63.23 -29.65 -10.60
N GLN A 803 63.85 -28.48 -10.37
CA GLN A 803 65.22 -28.16 -10.83
C GLN A 803 66.23 -29.18 -10.33
N ALA A 804 66.14 -29.62 -9.07
CA ALA A 804 67.05 -30.61 -8.50
C ALA A 804 66.94 -32.01 -9.15
N ALA A 805 65.86 -32.30 -9.88
CA ALA A 805 65.70 -33.55 -10.62
C ALA A 805 66.22 -33.48 -12.07
N LEU A 806 66.57 -32.29 -12.58
CA LEU A 806 67.13 -32.14 -13.92
C LEU A 806 68.64 -32.48 -13.97
N PRO A 807 69.16 -32.94 -15.11
CA PRO A 807 70.60 -33.08 -15.34
C PRO A 807 71.37 -31.77 -15.10
N LYS A 808 72.66 -31.87 -14.76
CA LYS A 808 73.51 -30.69 -14.50
C LYS A 808 73.73 -29.79 -15.72
N SER A 809 73.57 -30.35 -16.92
CA SER A 809 73.67 -29.65 -18.20
C SER A 809 72.75 -30.33 -19.22
N ILE A 810 71.96 -29.56 -19.96
CA ILE A 810 71.05 -30.07 -21.00
C ILE A 810 71.45 -29.47 -22.34
N GLY A 811 71.95 -30.30 -23.26
CA GLY A 811 72.33 -29.88 -24.61
C GLY A 811 71.14 -29.80 -25.58
N LEU A 812 71.42 -29.44 -26.83
CA LEU A 812 70.45 -29.51 -27.94
C LEU A 812 70.10 -30.97 -28.26
N LEU A 813 68.85 -31.20 -28.69
CA LEU A 813 68.41 -32.53 -29.13
C LEU A 813 69.09 -32.91 -30.47
N PRO A 814 69.61 -34.14 -30.61
CA PRO A 814 70.29 -34.58 -31.83
C PRO A 814 69.28 -34.84 -32.97
N PHE A 815 69.58 -34.34 -34.17
CA PHE A 815 68.74 -34.56 -35.36
C PHE A 815 68.79 -36.00 -35.89
N ASP A 816 69.87 -36.73 -35.61
CA ASP A 816 70.18 -38.03 -36.23
C ASP A 816 69.23 -39.17 -35.80
N ASP A 817 68.60 -39.06 -34.62
CA ASP A 817 67.73 -40.11 -34.05
C ASP A 817 66.22 -39.87 -34.30
N GLY A 818 65.87 -38.84 -35.09
CA GLY A 818 64.48 -38.45 -35.40
C GLY A 818 63.63 -38.07 -34.19
N VAL A 819 62.32 -37.87 -34.40
CA VAL A 819 61.37 -37.44 -33.35
C VAL A 819 61.32 -38.45 -32.20
N THR A 820 61.35 -39.76 -32.50
CA THR A 820 61.26 -40.82 -31.48
C THR A 820 62.50 -40.92 -30.60
N GLY A 821 63.70 -40.66 -31.14
CA GLY A 821 64.93 -40.56 -30.37
C GLY A 821 64.97 -39.29 -29.51
N CYS A 822 64.59 -38.15 -30.09
CA CYS A 822 64.48 -36.88 -29.36
C CYS A 822 63.54 -36.99 -28.15
N MET A 823 62.35 -37.56 -28.34
CA MET A 823 61.40 -37.77 -27.23
C MET A 823 61.93 -38.72 -26.15
N ARG A 824 62.76 -39.70 -26.50
CA ARG A 824 63.42 -40.59 -25.52
C ARG A 824 64.42 -39.82 -24.67
N VAL A 825 65.26 -38.99 -25.31
CA VAL A 825 66.23 -38.13 -24.62
C VAL A 825 65.53 -37.12 -23.71
N VAL A 826 64.44 -36.52 -24.16
CA VAL A 826 63.60 -35.62 -23.33
C VAL A 826 63.07 -36.35 -22.09
N LYS A 827 62.56 -37.59 -22.24
CA LYS A 827 62.06 -38.39 -21.11
C LYS A 827 63.14 -38.77 -20.11
N GLU A 828 64.32 -39.14 -20.60
CA GLU A 828 65.48 -39.44 -19.75
C GLU A 828 65.93 -38.19 -18.97
N ASN A 829 65.87 -37.01 -19.59
CA ASN A 829 66.18 -35.73 -18.96
C ASN A 829 65.12 -35.27 -17.96
N LEU A 830 63.83 -35.45 -18.26
CA LEU A 830 62.69 -35.00 -17.44
C LEU A 830 62.21 -36.08 -16.47
N ASN A 831 63.11 -36.81 -15.79
CA ASN A 831 62.81 -37.94 -14.87
C ASN A 831 61.96 -37.52 -13.63
N TRP A 832 60.75 -37.03 -13.87
CA TRP A 832 59.80 -36.43 -12.95
C TRP A 832 58.62 -37.36 -12.67
N GLY A 833 58.64 -38.59 -13.21
CA GLY A 833 57.58 -39.58 -13.02
C GLY A 833 57.32 -39.92 -11.54
N THR A 834 58.34 -39.86 -10.69
CA THR A 834 58.24 -40.03 -9.22
C THR A 834 57.78 -38.77 -8.46
N LYS A 835 57.65 -37.62 -9.16
CA LYS A 835 57.28 -36.31 -8.62
C LYS A 835 56.01 -35.74 -9.28
N SER A 836 55.09 -36.60 -9.71
CA SER A 836 53.86 -36.22 -10.41
C SER A 836 52.97 -35.23 -9.63
N GLU A 837 52.88 -35.38 -8.31
CA GLU A 837 52.13 -34.46 -7.43
C GLU A 837 52.76 -33.05 -7.40
N LEU A 838 54.10 -32.98 -7.46
CA LEU A 838 54.84 -31.72 -7.50
C LEU A 838 54.63 -31.01 -8.86
N LYS A 839 54.65 -31.76 -9.97
CA LYS A 839 54.31 -31.26 -11.33
C LYS A 839 52.92 -30.61 -11.33
N ALA A 840 51.93 -31.30 -10.77
CA ALA A 840 50.55 -30.80 -10.71
C ALA A 840 50.40 -29.55 -9.83
N LYS A 841 51.11 -29.48 -8.69
CA LYS A 841 51.11 -28.31 -7.80
C LYS A 841 51.76 -27.08 -8.46
N VAL A 842 52.87 -27.26 -9.17
CA VAL A 842 53.53 -26.18 -9.91
C VAL A 842 52.65 -25.68 -11.06
N LEU A 843 52.06 -26.58 -11.86
CA LEU A 843 51.14 -26.22 -12.93
C LEU A 843 49.91 -25.45 -12.40
N ARG A 844 49.33 -25.88 -11.28
CA ARG A 844 48.20 -25.17 -10.65
C ARG A 844 48.59 -23.79 -10.15
N GLY A 845 49.78 -23.64 -9.55
CA GLY A 845 50.28 -22.34 -9.11
C GLY A 845 50.50 -21.37 -10.28
N ILE A 846 51.09 -21.84 -11.38
CA ILE A 846 51.29 -21.05 -12.61
C ILE A 846 49.93 -20.68 -13.23
N LYS A 847 48.99 -21.63 -13.28
CA LYS A 847 47.61 -21.41 -13.75
C LYS A 847 46.89 -20.31 -12.98
N GLU A 848 46.97 -20.31 -11.65
CA GLU A 848 46.34 -19.29 -10.83
C GLU A 848 46.94 -17.90 -11.08
N ILE A 849 48.27 -17.79 -11.15
CA ILE A 849 48.96 -16.52 -11.49
C ILE A 849 48.49 -16.00 -12.85
N GLY A 850 48.49 -16.85 -13.88
CA GLY A 850 48.03 -16.46 -15.21
C GLY A 850 46.54 -16.09 -15.25
N SER A 851 45.70 -16.77 -14.47
CA SER A 851 44.27 -16.44 -14.37
C SER A 851 44.06 -15.05 -13.75
N VAL A 852 44.80 -14.69 -12.69
CA VAL A 852 44.73 -13.35 -12.09
C VAL A 852 45.23 -12.29 -13.06
N LEU A 853 46.37 -12.51 -13.74
CA LEU A 853 46.92 -11.56 -14.70
C LEU A 853 45.97 -11.33 -15.88
N TYR A 854 45.36 -12.39 -16.41
CA TYR A 854 44.35 -12.25 -17.46
C TYR A 854 43.09 -11.53 -16.96
N TRP A 855 42.66 -11.82 -15.72
CA TRP A 855 41.57 -11.11 -15.07
C TRP A 855 41.87 -9.60 -14.93
N MET A 856 43.11 -9.24 -14.57
CA MET A 856 43.57 -7.84 -14.58
C MET A 856 43.56 -7.25 -15.99
N GLY A 857 43.91 -8.03 -17.01
CA GLY A 857 43.78 -7.62 -18.42
C GLY A 857 42.33 -7.34 -18.81
N LEU A 858 41.38 -8.19 -18.41
CA LEU A 858 39.95 -7.94 -18.62
C LEU A 858 39.47 -6.67 -17.88
N LEU A 859 39.94 -6.47 -16.65
CA LEU A 859 39.66 -5.25 -15.89
C LEU A 859 40.23 -4.01 -16.61
N ASP A 860 41.47 -4.10 -17.09
CA ASP A 860 42.14 -3.03 -17.82
C ASP A 860 41.40 -2.69 -19.12
N ILE A 861 40.91 -3.69 -19.85
CA ILE A 861 40.04 -3.49 -21.03
C ILE A 861 38.77 -2.73 -20.64
N VAL A 862 38.13 -3.08 -19.52
CA VAL A 862 36.90 -2.42 -19.07
C VAL A 862 37.16 -0.99 -18.58
N LEU A 863 38.28 -0.73 -17.92
CA LEU A 863 38.65 0.60 -17.43
C LEU A 863 39.18 1.53 -18.54
N ASN A 864 40.02 1.02 -19.45
CA ASN A 864 40.70 1.82 -20.50
C ASN A 864 39.87 1.98 -21.78
N LYS A 865 38.83 1.16 -22.00
CA LYS A 865 37.84 1.45 -23.06
C LYS A 865 37.00 2.71 -22.79
N LYS A 866 37.21 3.38 -21.64
CA LYS A 866 36.83 4.79 -21.42
C LYS A 866 37.59 5.78 -22.31
N ALA A 867 38.77 5.43 -22.84
CA ALA A 867 39.65 6.35 -23.57
C ALA A 867 39.85 6.01 -25.07
N GLN A 868 39.76 4.74 -25.50
CA GLN A 868 40.17 4.30 -26.84
C GLN A 868 39.12 4.38 -27.98
N LEU A 869 37.92 4.90 -27.75
CA LEU A 869 36.87 4.93 -28.80
C LEU A 869 36.93 6.12 -29.76
N PHE A 870 37.99 6.95 -29.71
CA PHE A 870 38.20 8.04 -30.66
C PHE A 870 38.93 7.61 -31.95
N GLU A 871 39.64 6.48 -31.97
CA GLU A 871 40.49 6.09 -33.12
C GLU A 871 39.82 5.18 -34.16
N TYR A 872 38.63 4.62 -33.91
CA TYR A 872 38.04 3.56 -34.76
C TYR A 872 36.73 3.90 -35.47
N PHE A 873 36.24 5.14 -35.41
CA PHE A 873 34.98 5.54 -36.07
C PHE A 873 35.20 6.40 -37.32
N VAL A 874 35.93 5.87 -38.30
CA VAL A 874 35.88 6.31 -39.71
C VAL A 874 35.94 5.07 -40.62
N GLU A 875 34.90 4.23 -40.65
CA GLU A 875 34.57 3.43 -41.86
C GLU A 875 33.07 3.03 -41.90
N PRO A 876 32.44 2.90 -43.08
CA PRO A 876 31.02 2.63 -43.22
C PRO A 876 30.70 1.13 -43.42
N TRP A 877 29.76 0.62 -42.60
CA TRP A 877 28.91 -0.58 -42.79
C TRP A 877 29.50 -2.00 -42.64
N GLY A 878 28.80 -2.85 -41.85
CA GLY A 878 28.87 -4.31 -42.00
C GLY A 878 28.61 -5.18 -40.76
N THR A 879 27.35 -5.27 -40.33
CA THR A 879 26.76 -6.52 -39.78
C THR A 879 27.41 -7.20 -38.56
N PHE A 880 27.43 -6.56 -37.38
CA PHE A 880 27.45 -7.26 -36.08
C PHE A 880 26.78 -6.38 -35.01
N ARG A 881 25.44 -6.32 -35.02
CA ARG A 881 24.63 -5.76 -33.93
C ARG A 881 23.84 -6.90 -33.30
N SER A 882 24.05 -7.18 -32.01
CA SER A 882 22.92 -7.42 -31.07
C SER A 882 23.29 -7.75 -29.61
N ILE A 883 24.55 -7.95 -29.20
CA ILE A 883 24.80 -8.42 -27.82
C ILE A 883 25.91 -7.61 -27.13
N GLY A 884 25.51 -6.71 -26.23
CA GLY A 884 26.39 -6.09 -25.23
C GLY A 884 26.78 -4.61 -25.43
N ILE A 885 25.87 -3.75 -25.89
CA ILE A 885 26.16 -2.33 -26.18
C ILE A 885 25.64 -1.36 -25.09
N ALA A 886 24.67 -1.72 -24.25
CA ALA A 886 24.05 -0.77 -23.31
C ALA A 886 25.02 -0.17 -22.27
N GLY A 887 26.03 -0.91 -21.81
CA GLY A 887 27.06 -0.37 -20.92
C GLY A 887 28.15 0.46 -21.62
N ARG A 888 28.31 0.29 -22.94
CA ARG A 888 29.32 0.97 -23.77
C ARG A 888 28.86 2.37 -24.21
N GLU A 889 27.56 2.59 -24.32
CA GLU A 889 26.98 3.89 -24.71
C GLU A 889 27.02 4.90 -23.56
N VAL A 890 26.68 4.51 -22.32
CA VAL A 890 26.48 5.48 -21.22
C VAL A 890 27.77 6.19 -20.80
N ASP A 891 28.88 5.46 -20.61
CA ASP A 891 30.14 6.06 -20.15
C ASP A 891 30.87 6.83 -21.27
N THR A 892 30.79 6.33 -22.51
CA THR A 892 31.28 7.05 -23.70
C THR A 892 30.43 8.30 -23.93
N MET A 893 29.11 8.22 -23.77
CA MET A 893 28.19 9.36 -23.85
C MET A 893 28.48 10.37 -22.74
N HIS A 894 28.75 9.93 -21.50
CA HIS A 894 29.15 10.82 -20.41
C HIS A 894 30.48 11.53 -20.72
N PHE A 895 31.48 10.82 -21.25
CA PHE A 895 32.71 11.46 -21.71
C PHE A 895 32.44 12.45 -22.85
N MET A 896 31.68 12.06 -23.88
CA MET A 896 31.33 12.93 -25.02
C MET A 896 30.50 14.15 -24.60
N GLN A 897 29.65 14.01 -23.58
CA GLN A 897 28.87 15.10 -23.00
C GLN A 897 29.73 16.03 -22.13
N THR A 898 30.75 15.51 -21.45
CA THR A 898 31.65 16.28 -20.58
C THR A 898 32.83 16.91 -21.33
N ALA A 899 33.28 16.30 -22.44
CA ALA A 899 34.43 16.70 -23.22
C ALA A 899 34.40 18.18 -23.68
N PRO A 900 33.28 18.71 -24.22
CA PRO A 900 33.19 20.13 -24.58
C PRO A 900 33.38 21.07 -23.38
N TRP A 901 32.93 20.68 -22.18
CA TRP A 901 33.06 21.47 -20.96
C TRP A 901 34.49 21.50 -20.43
N LEU A 902 35.27 20.46 -20.72
CA LEU A 902 36.71 20.37 -20.43
C LEU A 902 37.56 21.06 -21.50
N GLY A 903 36.94 21.53 -22.59
CA GLY A 903 37.62 22.19 -23.71
C GLY A 903 38.23 21.22 -24.70
N LEU A 904 37.66 20.02 -24.83
CA LEU A 904 38.11 18.95 -25.72
C LEU A 904 37.19 18.86 -26.93
N PHE A 905 37.76 18.84 -28.13
CA PHE A 905 37.01 18.75 -29.38
C PHE A 905 37.65 17.73 -30.34
N PRO A 906 36.84 17.03 -31.17
CA PRO A 906 37.35 16.13 -32.19
C PRO A 906 38.09 16.89 -33.29
N GLY A 907 39.34 16.51 -33.57
CA GLY A 907 40.09 16.94 -34.75
C GLY A 907 39.70 16.15 -36.02
N ALA A 908 40.18 16.59 -37.18
CA ALA A 908 39.85 16.00 -38.48
C ALA A 908 40.22 14.50 -38.61
N ASP A 909 41.26 14.07 -37.90
CA ASP A 909 41.76 12.68 -37.90
C ASP A 909 41.41 11.93 -36.59
N GLY A 910 40.45 12.41 -35.80
CA GLY A 910 40.09 11.80 -34.51
C GLY A 910 41.05 12.13 -33.35
N GLN A 911 42.01 13.02 -33.54
CA GLN A 911 42.86 13.53 -32.44
C GLN A 911 42.07 14.49 -31.55
N ILE A 912 42.32 14.44 -30.23
CA ILE A 912 41.70 15.37 -29.28
C ILE A 912 42.40 16.73 -29.38
N LEU A 913 41.65 17.76 -29.75
CA LEU A 913 42.11 19.15 -29.79
C LEU A 913 41.64 19.90 -28.54
N HIS A 914 42.52 20.73 -27.98
CA HIS A 914 42.22 21.61 -26.86
C HIS A 914 41.84 23.01 -27.34
N THR A 915 40.82 23.63 -26.74
CA THR A 915 40.32 24.95 -27.19
C THR A 915 41.34 26.08 -27.07
N GLN A 916 42.35 25.99 -26.20
CA GLN A 916 43.53 26.89 -26.13
C GLN A 916 44.68 26.19 -25.40
N ASP A 917 45.91 26.28 -25.92
CA ASP A 917 47.12 25.86 -25.18
C ASP A 917 47.35 26.81 -24.00
N GLY A 918 46.94 26.40 -22.79
CA GLY A 918 47.27 27.05 -21.52
C GLY A 918 46.16 27.86 -20.83
N GLY A 919 44.92 27.83 -21.32
CA GLY A 919 43.77 28.48 -20.67
C GLY A 919 42.96 27.55 -19.73
N ASP A 920 42.23 28.14 -18.77
CA ASP A 920 41.21 27.44 -17.98
C ASP A 920 40.16 26.78 -18.89
N SER A 921 39.59 25.65 -18.49
CA SER A 921 38.54 25.00 -19.29
C SER A 921 37.24 25.83 -19.33
N PRO A 922 36.36 25.61 -20.32
CA PRO A 922 35.07 26.31 -20.41
C PRO A 922 34.24 26.26 -19.12
N VAL A 923 34.23 25.13 -18.40
CA VAL A 923 33.52 25.02 -17.11
C VAL A 923 34.16 25.88 -16.03
N VAL A 924 35.49 25.89 -15.93
CA VAL A 924 36.22 26.71 -14.95
C VAL A 924 36.03 28.19 -15.25
N ASN A 925 36.15 28.59 -16.52
CA ASN A 925 35.92 29.97 -16.97
C ASN A 925 34.49 30.45 -16.68
N LEU A 926 33.49 29.59 -16.88
CA LEU A 926 32.10 29.89 -16.58
C LEU A 926 31.89 30.21 -15.09
N PHE A 927 32.36 29.32 -14.20
CA PHE A 927 32.19 29.53 -12.75
C PHE A 927 33.06 30.66 -12.21
N LYS A 928 34.26 30.89 -12.76
CA LYS A 928 35.08 32.08 -12.45
C LYS A 928 34.38 33.38 -12.85
N SER A 929 33.83 33.42 -14.06
CA SER A 929 33.11 34.59 -14.58
C SER A 929 31.81 34.85 -13.81
N ALA A 930 31.05 33.80 -13.49
CA ALA A 930 29.84 33.90 -12.67
C ALA A 930 30.16 34.40 -11.25
N THR A 931 31.25 33.90 -10.65
CA THR A 931 31.71 34.37 -9.34
C THR A 931 32.11 35.84 -9.38
N ALA A 932 32.86 36.28 -10.41
CA ALA A 932 33.25 37.67 -10.58
C ALA A 932 32.03 38.61 -10.77
N ALA A 933 31.01 38.17 -11.52
CA ALA A 933 29.76 38.91 -11.72
C ALA A 933 28.92 39.04 -10.43
N ILE A 934 28.86 38.00 -9.59
CA ILE A 934 28.14 38.03 -8.31
C ILE A 934 28.88 38.90 -7.29
N VAL A 935 30.21 38.77 -7.21
CA VAL A 935 31.06 39.55 -6.28
C VAL A 935 31.01 41.05 -6.61
N SER A 936 30.87 41.41 -7.88
CA SER A 936 30.69 42.80 -8.30
C SER A 936 29.26 43.32 -8.14
N ASN A 937 28.28 42.48 -7.78
CA ASN A 937 26.90 42.90 -7.58
C ASN A 937 26.67 43.41 -6.15
N PRO A 938 26.31 44.70 -5.96
CA PRO A 938 26.07 45.29 -4.64
C PRO A 938 24.88 44.69 -3.87
N GLY A 939 24.02 43.89 -4.53
CA GLY A 939 22.88 43.21 -3.89
C GLY A 939 23.18 41.83 -3.29
N CYS A 940 24.41 41.32 -3.36
CA CYS A 940 24.76 40.00 -2.82
C CYS A 940 25.24 40.09 -1.36
N PRO A 941 24.53 39.52 -0.38
CA PRO A 941 24.92 39.59 1.03
C PRO A 941 26.08 38.66 1.41
N ASN A 942 26.32 37.56 0.66
CA ASN A 942 27.44 36.65 0.91
C ASN A 942 27.86 35.85 -0.36
N PRO A 943 29.06 36.09 -0.94
CA PRO A 943 29.54 35.37 -2.12
C PRO A 943 30.28 34.05 -1.84
N THR A 944 30.39 33.58 -0.58
CA THR A 944 31.23 32.40 -0.22
C THR A 944 30.85 31.10 -0.94
N SER A 945 29.56 30.89 -1.22
CA SER A 945 29.08 29.72 -1.97
C SER A 945 29.63 29.72 -3.41
N PHE A 946 29.65 30.87 -4.09
CA PHE A 946 30.16 30.99 -5.46
C PHE A 946 31.69 30.80 -5.54
N TYR A 947 32.44 31.32 -4.57
CA TYR A 947 33.88 31.00 -4.45
C TYR A 947 34.13 29.50 -4.27
N THR A 948 33.27 28.82 -3.50
CA THR A 948 33.37 27.38 -3.27
C THR A 948 33.04 26.61 -4.55
N MET A 949 31.98 26.99 -5.27
CA MET A 949 31.63 26.38 -6.57
C MET A 949 32.72 26.58 -7.62
N SER A 950 33.36 27.76 -7.68
CA SER A 950 34.48 28.02 -8.58
C SER A 950 35.67 27.11 -8.29
N LYS A 951 36.07 26.96 -7.02
CA LYS A 951 37.13 26.02 -6.62
C LYS A 951 36.75 24.55 -6.86
N GLN A 952 35.49 24.19 -6.65
CA GLN A 952 35.00 22.85 -6.95
C GLN A 952 35.03 22.55 -8.45
N ALA A 953 34.74 23.54 -9.30
CA ALA A 953 34.86 23.40 -10.75
C ALA A 953 36.32 23.20 -11.19
N GLU A 954 37.28 23.91 -10.60
CA GLU A 954 38.72 23.66 -10.82
C GLU A 954 39.13 22.24 -10.40
N ALA A 955 38.71 21.81 -9.21
CA ALA A 955 38.99 20.47 -8.72
C ALA A 955 38.36 19.38 -9.62
N ALA A 956 37.13 19.58 -10.06
CA ALA A 956 36.45 18.68 -11.00
C ALA A 956 37.17 18.63 -12.35
N ASP A 957 37.56 19.77 -12.91
CA ASP A 957 38.31 19.85 -14.17
C ASP A 957 39.62 19.03 -14.11
N LEU A 958 40.37 19.17 -13.01
CA LEU A 958 41.59 18.39 -12.77
C LEU A 958 41.30 16.90 -12.65
N LEU A 959 40.26 16.49 -11.92
CA LEU A 959 39.89 15.09 -11.73
C LEU A 959 39.48 14.42 -13.04
N TYR A 960 38.65 15.08 -13.86
CA TYR A 960 38.23 14.56 -15.15
C TYR A 960 39.40 14.48 -16.14
N LYS A 961 40.29 15.49 -16.17
CA LYS A 961 41.49 15.47 -17.01
C LYS A 961 42.49 14.40 -16.59
N ALA A 962 42.69 14.19 -15.29
CA ALA A 962 43.57 13.14 -14.76
C ALA A 962 43.08 11.73 -15.11
N ASN A 963 41.76 11.50 -15.11
CA ASN A 963 41.17 10.22 -15.50
C ASN A 963 41.37 9.86 -16.99
N MET A 964 41.64 10.84 -17.87
CA MET A 964 41.94 10.57 -19.29
C MET A 964 43.35 9.97 -19.49
N ASN A 965 44.26 10.24 -18.57
CA ASN A 965 45.66 9.79 -18.62
C ASN A 965 45.92 8.59 -17.68
N ALA A 966 44.88 7.83 -17.33
CA ALA A 966 45.00 6.71 -16.41
C ALA A 966 45.93 5.62 -17.01
N GLY A 967 46.93 5.20 -16.23
CA GLY A 967 47.85 4.13 -16.62
C GLY A 967 47.18 2.74 -16.60
N SER A 968 47.78 1.78 -17.30
CA SER A 968 47.26 0.41 -17.38
C SER A 968 47.38 -0.31 -16.03
N VAL A 969 46.25 -0.88 -15.57
CA VAL A 969 46.20 -1.74 -14.38
C VAL A 969 46.99 -3.02 -14.63
N LEU A 970 46.98 -3.53 -15.86
CA LEU A 970 47.77 -4.70 -16.24
C LEU A 970 49.28 -4.38 -16.20
N GLU A 971 49.70 -3.23 -16.72
CA GLU A 971 51.10 -2.79 -16.64
C GLU A 971 51.57 -2.68 -15.19
N TYR A 972 50.75 -2.08 -14.31
CA TYR A 972 51.03 -2.04 -12.88
C TYR A 972 51.11 -3.45 -12.26
N ALA A 973 50.21 -4.35 -12.63
CA ALA A 973 50.23 -5.74 -12.16
C ALA A 973 51.50 -6.50 -12.61
N LEU A 974 51.96 -6.28 -13.84
CA LEU A 974 53.20 -6.84 -14.36
C LEU A 974 54.43 -6.29 -13.63
N ALA A 975 54.49 -4.97 -13.40
CA ALA A 975 55.56 -4.34 -12.63
C ALA A 975 55.60 -4.87 -11.18
N PHE A 976 54.45 -5.00 -10.53
CA PHE A 976 54.34 -5.59 -9.20
C PHE A 976 54.78 -7.06 -9.19
N THR A 977 54.37 -7.84 -10.18
CA THR A 977 54.77 -9.24 -10.33
C THR A 977 56.28 -9.36 -10.54
N SER A 978 56.88 -8.46 -11.31
CA SER A 978 58.35 -8.38 -11.49
C SER A 978 59.06 -8.18 -10.15
N ALA A 979 58.61 -7.20 -9.35
CA ALA A 979 59.15 -6.93 -8.03
C ALA A 979 58.98 -8.12 -7.05
N ALA A 980 57.90 -8.89 -7.19
CA ALA A 980 57.70 -10.13 -6.42
C ALA A 980 58.68 -11.24 -6.86
N LEU A 981 58.98 -11.34 -8.15
CA LEU A 981 59.92 -12.29 -8.74
C LEU A 981 61.39 -11.96 -8.42
N ASP A 982 61.75 -10.68 -8.31
CA ASP A 982 63.12 -10.22 -8.01
C ASP A 982 63.71 -10.88 -6.75
N LYS A 983 62.87 -11.15 -5.75
CA LYS A 983 63.23 -11.86 -4.51
C LYS A 983 63.81 -13.26 -4.76
N TYR A 984 63.43 -13.88 -5.87
CA TYR A 984 63.77 -15.26 -6.23
C TYR A 984 64.54 -15.36 -7.56
N CYS A 985 64.80 -14.23 -8.24
CA CYS A 985 65.44 -14.17 -9.55
C CYS A 985 66.78 -14.94 -9.59
N ASN A 986 67.63 -14.79 -8.57
CA ASN A 986 68.92 -15.51 -8.48
C ASN A 986 68.80 -17.06 -8.42
N LYS A 987 67.61 -17.59 -8.09
CA LYS A 987 67.35 -19.04 -8.03
C LYS A 987 66.69 -19.56 -9.30
N TRP A 988 66.00 -18.69 -10.03
CA TRP A 988 65.25 -19.01 -11.24
C TRP A 988 65.92 -18.51 -12.52
N SER A 989 67.03 -17.77 -12.39
CA SER A 989 67.86 -17.24 -13.45
C SER A 989 69.34 -17.33 -13.04
N ALA A 990 70.13 -18.11 -13.76
CA ALA A 990 71.56 -18.25 -13.50
C ALA A 990 72.35 -17.18 -14.27
N ALA A 991 73.16 -16.39 -13.56
CA ALA A 991 74.08 -15.46 -14.22
C ALA A 991 75.16 -16.23 -14.99
N PRO A 992 75.39 -15.94 -16.29
CA PRO A 992 76.36 -16.66 -17.11
C PRO A 992 77.79 -16.43 -16.61
N LYS A 993 78.55 -17.52 -16.38
CA LYS A 993 79.92 -17.48 -15.83
C LYS A 993 80.95 -16.86 -16.78
N THR A 994 80.67 -16.83 -18.09
CA THR A 994 81.60 -16.44 -19.15
C THR A 994 81.23 -15.12 -19.84
N GLY A 995 80.13 -14.47 -19.43
CA GLY A 995 79.57 -13.29 -20.12
C GLY A 995 78.87 -13.59 -21.45
N PHE A 996 78.89 -14.85 -21.92
CA PHE A 996 78.14 -15.35 -23.07
C PHE A 996 76.98 -16.24 -22.61
N ILE A 997 75.95 -16.39 -23.47
CA ILE A 997 74.76 -17.22 -23.20
C ILE A 997 75.18 -18.66 -22.86
N ASP A 998 74.75 -19.17 -21.71
CA ASP A 998 74.95 -20.58 -21.33
C ASP A 998 73.87 -21.45 -21.98
N ILE A 999 74.22 -22.04 -23.13
CA ILE A 999 73.34 -22.90 -23.92
C ILE A 999 72.99 -24.24 -23.25
N THR A 1000 73.68 -24.59 -22.15
CA THR A 1000 73.51 -25.88 -21.45
C THR A 1000 72.85 -25.76 -20.08
N THR A 1001 72.44 -24.56 -19.67
CA THR A 1001 71.81 -24.32 -18.36
C THR A 1001 70.56 -25.17 -18.16
N SER A 1002 70.46 -25.81 -16.99
CA SER A 1002 69.27 -26.55 -16.54
C SER A 1002 68.56 -25.89 -15.36
N LYS A 1003 69.08 -24.76 -14.88
CA LYS A 1003 68.61 -24.08 -13.66
C LYS A 1003 67.57 -23.00 -13.93
N ASP A 1004 67.48 -22.51 -15.16
CA ASP A 1004 66.59 -21.40 -15.47
C ASP A 1004 65.12 -21.84 -15.52
N PHE A 1005 64.22 -20.95 -15.12
CA PHE A 1005 62.79 -21.22 -15.08
C PHE A 1005 62.24 -21.68 -16.43
N TYR A 1006 62.71 -21.10 -17.55
CA TYR A 1006 62.26 -21.50 -18.88
C TYR A 1006 62.48 -22.99 -19.17
N ARG A 1007 63.52 -23.63 -18.61
CA ARG A 1007 63.76 -25.08 -18.77
C ARG A 1007 62.75 -25.92 -18.00
N ILE A 1008 62.36 -25.45 -16.81
CA ILE A 1008 61.31 -26.09 -16.02
C ILE A 1008 59.98 -25.98 -16.75
N TYR A 1009 59.63 -24.77 -17.21
CA TYR A 1009 58.39 -24.55 -17.94
C TYR A 1009 58.35 -25.34 -19.25
N SER A 1010 59.44 -25.38 -20.01
CA SER A 1010 59.60 -26.20 -21.21
C SER A 1010 59.38 -27.70 -20.94
N GLY A 1011 59.95 -28.22 -19.84
CA GLY A 1011 59.71 -29.60 -19.41
C GLY A 1011 58.25 -29.86 -19.02
N LEU A 1012 57.61 -28.89 -18.35
CA LEU A 1012 56.19 -28.97 -17.99
C LEU A 1012 55.29 -28.93 -19.23
N GLN A 1013 55.63 -28.12 -20.23
CA GLN A 1013 54.90 -27.98 -21.50
C GLN A 1013 54.95 -29.26 -22.32
N ILE A 1014 56.15 -29.81 -22.59
CA ILE A 1014 56.25 -31.07 -23.35
C ILE A 1014 55.65 -32.24 -22.59
N GLY A 1015 55.78 -32.27 -21.26
CA GLY A 1015 55.15 -33.26 -20.42
C GLY A 1015 53.62 -33.13 -20.37
N HIS A 1016 53.06 -31.94 -20.56
CA HIS A 1016 51.60 -31.75 -20.68
C HIS A 1016 51.07 -32.22 -22.04
N LEU A 1017 51.83 -31.93 -23.11
CA LEU A 1017 51.52 -32.37 -24.47
C LEU A 1017 51.56 -33.90 -24.58
N GLU A 1018 52.52 -34.58 -23.97
CA GLU A 1018 52.57 -36.04 -24.00
C GLU A 1018 51.39 -36.71 -23.27
N ASP A 1019 51.07 -36.22 -22.07
CA ASP A 1019 49.94 -36.73 -21.27
C ASP A 1019 48.61 -36.56 -22.03
N SER A 1020 48.49 -35.54 -22.88
CA SER A 1020 47.30 -35.28 -23.72
C SER A 1020 47.13 -36.26 -24.89
N VAL A 1021 48.22 -36.93 -25.31
CA VAL A 1021 48.23 -37.89 -26.44
C VAL A 1021 48.01 -39.33 -25.96
N GLN A 1022 48.41 -39.67 -24.73
CA GLN A 1022 48.33 -41.04 -24.18
C GLN A 1022 47.00 -41.39 -23.51
N VAL A 1023 46.27 -40.39 -22.98
CA VAL A 1023 44.99 -40.59 -22.31
C VAL A 1023 43.91 -39.93 -23.15
N SER A 1024 42.75 -40.59 -23.36
CA SER A 1024 41.59 -39.99 -24.05
C SER A 1024 40.99 -38.76 -23.34
N SER A 1025 41.61 -38.31 -22.25
CA SER A 1025 41.26 -37.11 -21.49
C SER A 1025 42.09 -35.92 -21.98
N ASN A 1026 41.47 -35.02 -22.76
CA ASN A 1026 42.04 -33.68 -23.05
C ASN A 1026 42.42 -32.94 -21.75
N ASN A 1027 43.71 -32.85 -21.42
CA ASN A 1027 44.20 -32.11 -20.24
C ASN A 1027 43.94 -30.60 -20.33
N PHE A 1028 43.65 -30.09 -21.54
CA PHE A 1028 43.12 -28.74 -21.77
C PHE A 1028 41.88 -28.44 -20.90
N GLU A 1029 41.02 -29.45 -20.67
CA GLU A 1029 39.81 -29.30 -19.86
C GLU A 1029 40.08 -29.00 -18.37
N ILE A 1030 41.33 -29.15 -17.89
CA ILE A 1030 41.71 -28.99 -16.47
C ILE A 1030 42.49 -27.70 -16.21
N LEU A 1031 43.35 -27.27 -17.15
CA LEU A 1031 44.29 -26.16 -16.94
C LEU A 1031 44.05 -24.95 -17.87
N GLY A 1032 43.68 -25.21 -19.13
CA GLY A 1032 43.56 -24.27 -20.25
C GLY A 1032 44.64 -23.20 -20.35
N ASP A 1033 44.29 -22.06 -20.96
CA ASP A 1033 45.27 -21.09 -21.46
C ASP A 1033 45.92 -20.25 -20.34
N SER A 1034 45.35 -20.30 -19.13
CA SER A 1034 45.88 -19.61 -17.96
C SER A 1034 47.29 -20.08 -17.59
N VAL A 1035 47.65 -21.34 -17.85
CA VAL A 1035 49.02 -21.84 -17.60
C VAL A 1035 50.01 -21.15 -18.53
N ALA A 1036 49.65 -20.98 -19.80
CA ALA A 1036 50.47 -20.27 -20.78
C ALA A 1036 50.66 -18.81 -20.39
N TRP A 1037 49.57 -18.12 -20.03
CA TRP A 1037 49.64 -16.75 -19.52
C TRP A 1037 50.57 -16.60 -18.32
N GLY A 1038 50.47 -17.48 -17.32
CA GLY A 1038 51.33 -17.42 -16.14
C GLY A 1038 52.79 -17.75 -16.45
N GLY A 1039 53.04 -18.83 -17.18
CA GLY A 1039 54.38 -19.32 -17.50
C GLY A 1039 55.16 -18.36 -18.39
N CYS A 1040 54.55 -17.91 -19.49
CA CYS A 1040 55.14 -16.95 -20.41
C CYS A 1040 55.39 -15.60 -19.74
N THR A 1041 54.48 -15.13 -18.85
CA THR A 1041 54.72 -13.89 -18.11
C THR A 1041 55.94 -14.00 -17.20
N ILE A 1042 56.10 -15.11 -16.47
CA ILE A 1042 57.28 -15.32 -15.62
C ILE A 1042 58.56 -15.36 -16.47
N ILE A 1043 58.55 -16.08 -17.60
CA ILE A 1043 59.69 -16.13 -18.54
C ILE A 1043 60.05 -14.74 -19.06
N TYR A 1044 59.04 -13.95 -19.45
CA TYR A 1044 59.22 -12.60 -19.97
C TYR A 1044 59.84 -11.67 -18.91
N LEU A 1045 59.28 -11.66 -17.69
CA LEU A 1045 59.75 -10.82 -16.59
C LEU A 1045 61.16 -11.20 -16.10
N LEU A 1046 61.56 -12.47 -16.23
CA LEU A 1046 62.92 -12.93 -15.93
C LEU A 1046 63.92 -12.66 -17.09
N GLY A 1047 63.47 -12.12 -18.23
CA GLY A 1047 64.31 -11.89 -19.40
C GLY A 1047 64.73 -13.19 -20.12
N GLN A 1048 63.98 -14.27 -19.96
CA GLN A 1048 64.32 -15.61 -20.47
C GLN A 1048 63.62 -15.96 -21.80
N GLN A 1049 62.89 -15.02 -22.41
CA GLN A 1049 62.11 -15.27 -23.63
C GLN A 1049 62.94 -15.83 -24.78
N MET A 1050 64.05 -15.15 -25.14
CA MET A 1050 64.91 -15.60 -26.25
C MET A 1050 65.50 -16.99 -25.99
N HIS A 1051 65.84 -17.29 -24.73
CA HIS A 1051 66.34 -18.60 -24.34
C HIS A 1051 65.26 -19.67 -24.47
N PHE A 1052 64.02 -19.36 -24.08
CA PHE A 1052 62.89 -20.25 -24.24
C PHE A 1052 62.63 -20.57 -25.72
N GLU A 1053 62.55 -19.56 -26.59
CA GLU A 1053 62.29 -19.74 -28.02
C GLU A 1053 63.36 -20.60 -28.73
N LEU A 1054 64.63 -20.48 -28.31
CA LEU A 1054 65.73 -21.27 -28.87
C LEU A 1054 65.83 -22.69 -28.29
N PHE A 1055 65.50 -22.86 -27.01
CA PHE A 1055 65.85 -24.05 -26.25
C PHE A 1055 64.67 -24.83 -25.68
N ASP A 1056 63.43 -24.47 -26.03
CA ASP A 1056 62.26 -25.23 -25.66
C ASP A 1056 62.23 -26.64 -26.30
N PHE A 1057 61.94 -27.66 -25.49
CA PHE A 1057 61.89 -29.05 -25.94
C PHE A 1057 60.79 -29.29 -27.00
N SER A 1058 59.62 -28.66 -26.88
CA SER A 1058 58.53 -28.83 -27.84
C SER A 1058 58.88 -28.19 -29.19
N TYR A 1059 59.49 -27.01 -29.20
CA TYR A 1059 59.96 -26.35 -30.42
C TYR A 1059 61.09 -27.14 -31.08
N GLN A 1060 62.04 -27.66 -30.31
CA GLN A 1060 63.12 -28.50 -30.84
C GLN A 1060 62.58 -29.80 -31.44
N VAL A 1061 61.66 -30.49 -30.77
CA VAL A 1061 61.01 -31.70 -31.31
C VAL A 1061 60.20 -31.39 -32.55
N LEU A 1062 59.50 -30.24 -32.60
CA LEU A 1062 58.78 -29.81 -33.80
C LEU A 1062 59.75 -29.54 -34.97
N ASN A 1063 60.86 -28.84 -34.73
CA ASN A 1063 61.87 -28.59 -35.74
C ASN A 1063 62.44 -29.90 -36.32
N VAL A 1064 62.74 -30.88 -35.46
CA VAL A 1064 63.17 -32.22 -35.90
C VAL A 1064 62.06 -32.92 -36.68
N ALA A 1065 60.80 -32.82 -36.25
CA ALA A 1065 59.65 -33.39 -36.96
C ALA A 1065 59.44 -32.78 -38.34
N GLU A 1066 59.65 -31.47 -38.50
CA GLU A 1066 59.55 -30.78 -39.79
C GLU A 1066 60.67 -31.17 -40.74
N VAL A 1067 61.90 -31.32 -40.23
CA VAL A 1067 63.04 -31.84 -41.01
C VAL A 1067 62.82 -33.30 -41.41
N GLU A 1068 62.35 -34.15 -40.49
CA GLU A 1068 62.01 -35.56 -40.74
C GLU A 1068 60.86 -35.69 -41.76
N ALA A 1069 59.81 -34.87 -41.65
CA ALA A 1069 58.71 -34.83 -42.61
C ALA A 1069 59.15 -34.31 -44.00
N GLY A 1070 60.11 -33.37 -44.04
CA GLY A 1070 60.73 -32.90 -45.28
C GLY A 1070 61.61 -33.95 -45.97
N LEU A 1071 62.20 -34.87 -45.21
CA LEU A 1071 62.96 -36.03 -45.72
C LEU A 1071 62.06 -37.20 -46.16
N LEU A 1072 60.87 -37.34 -45.56
CA LEU A 1072 59.92 -38.43 -45.78
C LEU A 1072 58.96 -38.24 -46.97
N SER A 1073 59.09 -37.19 -47.77
CA SER A 1073 58.32 -37.00 -49.02
C SER A 1073 58.59 -38.07 -50.11
N GLN A 1074 59.28 -39.17 -49.79
CA GLN A 1074 59.44 -40.34 -50.66
C GLN A 1074 59.00 -41.69 -50.06
N SER A 1075 58.45 -41.80 -48.85
CA SER A 1075 57.76 -43.07 -48.48
C SER A 1075 56.70 -42.91 -47.39
N HIS A 1076 55.52 -43.50 -47.65
CA HIS A 1076 54.36 -43.49 -46.76
C HIS A 1076 54.62 -44.14 -45.39
N LYS A 1077 54.52 -43.35 -44.31
CA LYS A 1077 54.03 -43.80 -42.99
C LYS A 1077 53.63 -42.60 -42.09
N ASN A 1078 52.42 -42.72 -41.51
CA ASN A 1078 51.74 -41.97 -40.44
C ASN A 1078 52.06 -40.46 -40.19
N PRO A 1079 51.21 -39.54 -40.70
CA PRO A 1079 51.32 -38.08 -40.45
C PRO A 1079 50.76 -37.60 -39.10
N HIS A 1080 50.24 -38.50 -38.26
CA HIS A 1080 49.34 -38.13 -37.15
C HIS A 1080 50.02 -37.40 -35.98
N VAL A 1081 51.32 -37.62 -35.75
CA VAL A 1081 52.07 -37.01 -34.62
C VAL A 1081 52.57 -35.60 -34.96
N ALA A 1082 53.08 -35.40 -36.18
CA ALA A 1082 53.52 -34.09 -36.66
C ALA A 1082 52.35 -33.10 -36.79
N GLN A 1083 51.17 -33.58 -37.17
CA GLN A 1083 49.97 -32.74 -37.30
C GLN A 1083 49.40 -32.32 -35.94
N VAL A 1084 49.48 -33.18 -34.91
CA VAL A 1084 49.08 -32.86 -33.53
C VAL A 1084 50.06 -31.89 -32.86
N LEU A 1085 51.38 -32.05 -33.08
CA LEU A 1085 52.40 -31.09 -32.61
C LEU A 1085 52.25 -29.72 -33.29
N LYS A 1086 51.90 -29.66 -34.58
CA LYS A 1086 51.64 -28.39 -35.28
C LYS A 1086 50.40 -27.67 -34.78
N ILE A 1087 49.32 -28.37 -34.42
CA ILE A 1087 48.09 -27.71 -33.93
C ILE A 1087 48.32 -27.06 -32.55
N TYR A 1088 49.14 -27.66 -31.69
CA TYR A 1088 49.39 -27.17 -30.33
C TYR A 1088 50.57 -26.20 -30.17
N VAL A 1089 51.54 -26.17 -31.09
CA VAL A 1089 52.66 -25.21 -31.05
C VAL A 1089 52.28 -23.86 -31.70
N TYR A 1090 51.28 -23.85 -32.59
CA TYR A 1090 50.76 -22.64 -33.22
C TYR A 1090 49.54 -22.03 -32.50
N THR A 1091 49.09 -22.64 -31.40
CA THR A 1091 48.09 -22.08 -30.45
C THR A 1091 48.77 -21.63 -29.19
#